data_AF-A0A255SFT7-F1
#
_entry.id   AF-A0A255SFT7-F1
#
_cell.length_a   1.000
_cell.length_b   1.000
_cell.length_c   1.000
_cell.angle_alpha   90.00
_cell.angle_beta   90.00
_cell.angle_gamma   90.00
#
_symmetry.space_group_name_H-M   'P 1'
#
loop_
_entity.id
_entity.type
_entity.pdbx_description
1 polymer ?
#
loop_
_entity_poly.entity_id
_entity_poly.type
_entity_poly.pdbx_seq_one_letter_code
_entity_poly.pdbx_strand_id
1 'polypeptide(L)'
;MKTIWVALAAMTMAAPMHAQLVINEVMQSNIDCIMDDMNEFPDSWVELYNNGESSEQLSNYSIGLTTDAQKAWALPASLINKGYRVLIYCDKAASGMHTDFRLESGKNGEIYLFKNNKVVDKLTKMKKQPAPNIAYGRKTDGSDTWGYMAIPTPGGTNCGSTCKDLLGDVVFSEPGRVLENAQTLKLTLSLPDGAPAETVIRYTTDGSEPIASSLQYTAPITISASQVVRAKPFCTGYLSPRSVTQSYIFHGRQMTLPVISIVTKNVYFYDNKQGILVKGNYNSSQENYKYNWRRPINLELFTAAGSKSQLNQLCETRVMGGASRDNMMKSMAIYANKRFGTKRLQYEFFPDQRPGITDYKSLALRNAGNDFDYLYMRDAVIQRSMAAYVDLDWQAWRPAIVYINGKYNGMLNIRERSNEDNIYTNYEGLEDIDMIENGWELKVGDWEHFNRFKAFYQEHGHTLAEYETWMDCKEYINLMIMNLFYNNQDFPGNNIVWWRPRTETGRWRWVAKDTDFGLGLYSSAATYKTFEWFYNPNYDKDHAWANTSEATRLFRRLMEDADFQREFIDRAAIYLGDFLSEKNIRLLWDDMYNQIKTEYLHHRKLVNEWWPNYTNELNTAHKWLNERIPSFYQQISDFYKVGNPVPLTINATMAESDRNAMTITFNGVRLTEACFDGKFFKNRSMQINGVLSDGREVKAWNIVQHQGIATTTIQQSGATLTMALPDCDKVEITAVIGEPTAITQPDTKTWHWSFAAGTLQVDQVEKGTKVCVYDLLGRILHRTTATGALLSFAVSAKTCILKVGDEAAKVTDSTRR
;
A
#
# COMPACT_ATOMS: atom_id res chain seq x y z
N MET A 1 -21.64 2.17 -99.99
CA MET A 1 -21.26 2.98 -98.81
C MET A 1 -21.94 2.43 -97.56
N LYS A 2 -21.20 2.45 -96.43
CA LYS A 2 -21.59 2.21 -95.04
C LYS A 2 -21.59 0.75 -94.54
N THR A 3 -20.38 0.34 -94.15
CA THR A 3 -20.03 -0.71 -93.19
C THR A 3 -20.45 -0.30 -91.78
N ILE A 4 -21.14 -1.19 -91.04
CA ILE A 4 -21.47 -1.02 -89.62
C ILE A 4 -20.49 -1.88 -88.81
N TRP A 5 -19.76 -1.23 -87.91
CA TRP A 5 -18.89 -1.89 -86.92
C TRP A 5 -19.67 -2.15 -85.63
N VAL A 6 -19.67 -3.40 -85.18
CA VAL A 6 -20.16 -3.80 -83.85
C VAL A 6 -18.98 -3.68 -82.87
N ALA A 7 -19.10 -2.78 -81.89
CA ALA A 7 -18.11 -2.61 -80.83
C ALA A 7 -18.37 -3.62 -79.70
N LEU A 8 -17.36 -4.45 -79.41
CA LEU A 8 -17.32 -5.39 -78.30
C LEU A 8 -16.95 -4.61 -77.02
N ALA A 9 -17.85 -4.54 -76.04
CA ALA A 9 -17.57 -3.91 -74.75
C ALA A 9 -16.70 -4.86 -73.89
N ALA A 10 -15.44 -4.50 -73.69
CA ALA A 10 -14.56 -5.17 -72.73
C ALA A 10 -14.94 -4.74 -71.31
N MET A 11 -15.55 -5.64 -70.54
CA MET A 11 -15.66 -5.51 -69.08
C MET A 11 -14.26 -5.66 -68.48
N THR A 12 -13.60 -4.55 -68.17
CA THR A 12 -12.43 -4.54 -67.30
C THR A 12 -12.88 -4.84 -65.88
N MET A 13 -12.64 -6.06 -65.40
CA MET A 13 -12.68 -6.34 -63.96
C MET A 13 -11.58 -5.51 -63.29
N ALA A 14 -11.98 -4.51 -62.51
CA ALA A 14 -11.05 -3.83 -61.61
C ALA A 14 -10.56 -4.84 -60.57
N ALA A 15 -9.28 -5.20 -60.61
CA ALA A 15 -8.67 -5.97 -59.54
C ALA A 15 -8.87 -5.22 -58.21
N PRO A 16 -9.21 -5.90 -57.10
CA PRO A 16 -9.29 -5.24 -55.80
C PRO A 16 -7.93 -4.60 -55.50
N MET A 17 -7.93 -3.27 -55.38
CA MET A 17 -6.73 -2.51 -55.04
C MET A 17 -6.44 -2.74 -53.56
N HIS A 18 -5.72 -3.82 -53.25
CA HIS A 18 -5.25 -4.08 -51.89
C HIS A 18 -4.38 -2.91 -51.42
N ALA A 19 -4.51 -2.52 -50.16
CA ALA A 19 -3.63 -1.51 -49.58
C ALA A 19 -2.17 -2.00 -49.65
N GLN A 20 -1.25 -1.07 -49.96
CA GLN A 20 0.17 -1.38 -50.10
C GLN A 20 0.79 -1.78 -48.75
N LEU A 21 0.52 -1.02 -47.69
CA LEU A 21 0.75 -1.46 -46.31
C LEU A 21 -0.53 -2.04 -45.72
N VAL A 22 -0.41 -3.22 -45.11
CA VAL A 22 -1.50 -3.92 -44.43
C VAL A 22 -1.09 -4.31 -43.01
N ILE A 23 -2.06 -4.44 -42.12
CA ILE A 23 -1.87 -5.02 -40.79
C ILE A 23 -1.63 -6.52 -40.97
N ASN A 24 -0.52 -7.03 -40.45
CA ASN A 24 -0.04 -8.38 -40.75
C ASN A 24 -0.14 -9.34 -39.56
N GLU A 25 0.32 -8.91 -38.39
CA GLU A 25 0.34 -9.69 -37.15
C GLU A 25 0.22 -8.73 -35.96
N VAL A 26 -0.45 -9.16 -34.89
CA VAL A 26 -0.61 -8.36 -33.67
C VAL A 26 -0.50 -9.22 -32.43
N MET A 27 -0.04 -8.63 -31.33
CA MET A 27 -0.02 -9.28 -30.02
C MET A 27 -0.57 -8.31 -28.96
N GLN A 28 -1.66 -8.71 -28.28
CA GLN A 28 -2.33 -7.88 -27.27
C GLN A 28 -1.68 -7.99 -25.89
N SER A 29 -0.76 -8.93 -25.71
CA SER A 29 -0.18 -9.28 -24.41
C SER A 29 1.21 -9.85 -24.60
N ASN A 30 2.20 -8.96 -24.74
CA ASN A 30 3.61 -9.31 -24.84
C ASN A 30 4.25 -9.34 -23.45
N ILE A 31 4.73 -10.51 -23.06
CA ILE A 31 5.51 -10.74 -21.84
C ILE A 31 6.99 -10.71 -22.17
N ASP A 32 7.40 -11.55 -23.12
CA ASP A 32 8.80 -11.73 -23.52
C ASP A 32 8.96 -12.26 -24.96
N CYS A 33 7.96 -12.04 -25.82
CA CYS A 33 8.04 -12.45 -27.22
C CYS A 33 9.01 -11.54 -28.01
N ILE A 34 8.95 -10.23 -27.76
CA ILE A 34 9.85 -9.26 -28.38
C ILE A 34 10.23 -8.18 -27.36
N MET A 35 11.50 -7.79 -27.37
CA MET A 35 12.02 -6.63 -26.66
C MET A 35 12.19 -5.49 -27.66
N ASP A 36 11.83 -4.29 -27.26
CA ASP A 36 11.92 -3.09 -28.10
C ASP A 36 13.32 -2.46 -28.11
N ASP A 37 13.46 -1.36 -28.83
CA ASP A 37 14.67 -0.55 -28.95
C ASP A 37 15.02 0.24 -27.67
N MET A 38 14.11 0.31 -26.70
CA MET A 38 14.34 0.87 -25.36
C MET A 38 14.78 -0.17 -24.33
N ASN A 39 15.05 -1.41 -24.77
CA ASN A 39 15.44 -2.55 -23.93
C ASN A 39 14.34 -2.94 -22.92
N GLU A 40 13.09 -2.72 -23.31
CA GLU A 40 11.86 -2.97 -22.57
C GLU A 40 11.00 -4.01 -23.29
N PHE A 41 10.12 -4.68 -22.54
CA PHE A 41 9.08 -5.50 -23.15
C PHE A 41 7.83 -4.63 -23.34
N PRO A 42 7.52 -4.18 -24.58
CA PRO A 42 6.34 -3.36 -24.81
C PRO A 42 5.07 -4.13 -24.40
N ASP A 43 4.03 -3.43 -23.95
CA ASP A 43 2.78 -4.07 -23.49
C ASP A 43 2.15 -4.94 -24.59
N SER A 44 2.19 -4.43 -25.82
CA SER A 44 1.61 -5.02 -27.02
C SER A 44 2.30 -4.49 -28.29
N TRP A 45 2.03 -5.07 -29.45
CA TRP A 45 2.59 -4.58 -30.72
C TRP A 45 1.69 -4.91 -31.92
N VAL A 46 1.88 -4.14 -32.99
CA VAL A 46 1.29 -4.35 -34.31
C VAL A 46 2.40 -4.40 -35.36
N GLU A 47 2.35 -5.40 -36.23
CA GLU A 47 3.20 -5.49 -37.40
C GLU A 47 2.45 -5.04 -38.66
N LEU A 48 3.10 -4.19 -39.45
CA LEU A 48 2.66 -3.86 -40.80
C LEU A 48 3.55 -4.58 -41.82
N TYR A 49 2.94 -5.02 -42.93
CA TYR A 49 3.61 -5.65 -44.05
C TYR A 49 3.38 -4.86 -45.34
N ASN A 50 4.44 -4.64 -46.13
CA ASN A 50 4.32 -4.06 -47.46
C ASN A 50 4.01 -5.16 -48.49
N ASN A 51 2.72 -5.29 -48.81
CA ASN A 51 2.13 -6.22 -49.78
C ASN A 51 2.06 -5.64 -51.21
N GLY A 52 2.58 -4.43 -51.45
CA GLY A 52 2.59 -3.83 -52.77
C GLY A 52 3.85 -4.14 -53.59
N GLU A 53 3.95 -3.49 -54.75
CA GLU A 53 5.02 -3.71 -55.72
C GLU A 53 6.22 -2.75 -55.57
N SER A 54 6.11 -1.72 -54.71
CA SER A 54 7.12 -0.68 -54.50
C SER A 54 7.36 -0.40 -53.01
N SER A 55 8.43 0.33 -52.70
CA SER A 55 8.64 0.85 -51.35
C SER A 55 7.56 1.85 -50.96
N GLU A 56 7.31 1.98 -49.65
CA GLU A 56 6.28 2.86 -49.10
C GLU A 56 6.81 3.70 -47.94
N GLN A 57 6.46 4.98 -47.93
CA GLN A 57 6.86 5.91 -46.88
C GLN A 57 5.88 5.85 -45.70
N LEU A 58 6.38 5.45 -44.53
CA LEU A 58 5.58 5.22 -43.33
C LEU A 58 4.98 6.51 -42.75
N SER A 59 5.62 7.67 -42.95
CA SER A 59 5.11 8.97 -42.49
C SER A 59 3.81 9.43 -43.18
N ASN A 60 3.36 8.72 -44.21
CA ASN A 60 2.04 8.94 -44.81
C ASN A 60 0.92 8.21 -44.06
N TYR A 61 1.27 7.43 -43.04
CA TYR A 61 0.36 6.54 -42.32
C TYR A 61 0.20 6.93 -40.86
N SER A 62 -0.96 6.59 -40.32
CA SER A 62 -1.25 6.61 -38.90
C SER A 62 -2.02 5.36 -38.49
N ILE A 63 -1.93 4.97 -37.21
CA ILE A 63 -2.59 3.80 -36.67
C ILE A 63 -3.43 4.17 -35.45
N GLY A 64 -4.64 3.65 -35.35
CA GLY A 64 -5.54 3.99 -34.25
C GLY A 64 -6.51 2.88 -33.88
N LEU A 65 -7.16 3.04 -32.73
CA LEU A 65 -8.15 2.09 -32.20
C LEU A 65 -9.61 2.48 -32.53
N THR A 66 -9.80 3.54 -33.31
CA THR A 66 -11.12 4.04 -33.73
C THR A 66 -11.07 4.44 -35.20
N THR A 67 -12.24 4.68 -35.81
CA THR A 67 -12.35 5.17 -37.19
C THR A 67 -11.96 6.64 -37.36
N ASP A 68 -11.69 7.35 -36.27
CA ASP A 68 -11.29 8.76 -36.28
C ASP A 68 -9.77 8.90 -36.46
N ALA A 69 -9.36 9.30 -37.66
CA ALA A 69 -7.96 9.50 -38.01
C ALA A 69 -7.28 10.59 -37.15
N GLN A 70 -8.04 11.53 -36.58
CA GLN A 70 -7.49 12.58 -35.71
C GLN A 70 -7.04 12.03 -34.35
N LYS A 71 -7.50 10.83 -33.98
CA LYS A 71 -7.10 10.10 -32.77
C LYS A 71 -6.07 9.01 -33.06
N ALA A 72 -5.59 8.91 -34.31
CA ALA A 72 -4.61 7.92 -34.70
C ALA A 72 -3.18 8.43 -34.47
N TRP A 73 -2.30 7.54 -34.03
CA TRP A 73 -0.87 7.81 -33.86
C TRP A 73 -0.20 7.93 -35.23
N ALA A 74 0.38 9.09 -35.53
CA ALA A 74 1.15 9.31 -36.75
C ALA A 74 2.47 8.54 -36.69
N LEU A 75 2.78 7.79 -37.75
CA LEU A 75 3.99 6.97 -37.79
C LEU A 75 5.20 7.78 -38.29
N PRO A 76 6.42 7.46 -37.85
CA PRO A 76 7.61 8.23 -38.20
C PRO A 76 8.04 8.01 -39.66
N ALA A 77 8.90 8.88 -40.16
CA ALA A 77 9.48 8.73 -41.48
C ALA A 77 10.39 7.49 -41.54
N SER A 78 9.97 6.50 -42.32
CA SER A 78 10.75 5.30 -42.61
C SER A 78 10.30 4.73 -43.95
N LEU A 79 11.24 4.23 -44.76
CA LEU A 79 10.95 3.64 -46.06
C LEU A 79 10.84 2.12 -45.91
N ILE A 80 9.65 1.58 -46.15
CA ILE A 80 9.38 0.14 -46.06
C ILE A 80 9.42 -0.47 -47.46
N ASN A 81 10.45 -1.24 -47.78
CA ASN A 81 10.58 -1.90 -49.08
C ASN A 81 9.50 -2.95 -49.31
N LYS A 82 9.23 -3.28 -50.58
CA LYS A 82 8.35 -4.40 -50.96
C LYS A 82 8.75 -5.67 -50.20
N GLY A 83 7.78 -6.34 -49.57
CA GLY A 83 8.01 -7.60 -48.87
C GLY A 83 8.62 -7.45 -47.47
N TYR A 84 8.87 -6.22 -47.00
CA TYR A 84 9.40 -5.95 -45.65
C TYR A 84 8.26 -5.72 -44.65
N ARG A 85 8.60 -5.88 -43.38
CA ARG A 85 7.72 -5.68 -42.22
C ARG A 85 8.27 -4.57 -41.33
N VAL A 86 7.39 -3.96 -40.56
CA VAL A 86 7.76 -3.00 -39.51
C VAL A 86 6.91 -3.23 -38.27
N LEU A 87 7.55 -3.19 -37.11
CA LEU A 87 6.89 -3.29 -35.80
C LEU A 87 6.56 -1.91 -35.27
N ILE A 88 5.33 -1.79 -34.75
CA ILE A 88 4.83 -0.64 -34.02
C ILE A 88 4.53 -1.09 -32.61
N TYR A 89 5.19 -0.47 -31.64
CA TYR A 89 5.05 -0.81 -30.23
C TYR A 89 3.86 -0.06 -29.61
N CYS A 90 3.05 -0.78 -28.86
CA CYS A 90 1.80 -0.31 -28.30
C CYS A 90 1.87 -0.36 -26.77
N ASP A 91 2.49 0.67 -26.17
CA ASP A 91 2.92 0.71 -24.77
C ASP A 91 2.79 2.07 -24.06
N LYS A 92 2.19 3.06 -24.72
CA LYS A 92 2.02 4.45 -24.23
C LYS A 92 3.31 5.26 -24.05
N ALA A 93 4.44 4.85 -24.63
CA ALA A 93 5.64 5.69 -24.59
C ALA A 93 5.54 6.94 -25.51
N ALA A 94 4.59 6.95 -26.45
CA ALA A 94 4.24 8.11 -27.28
C ALA A 94 5.45 8.78 -27.96
N SER A 95 6.29 7.98 -28.60
CA SER A 95 7.51 8.43 -29.27
C SER A 95 7.92 7.51 -30.40
N GLY A 96 8.13 8.06 -31.61
CA GLY A 96 8.59 7.28 -32.76
C GLY A 96 7.67 6.10 -33.11
N MET A 97 8.20 4.88 -33.03
CA MET A 97 7.44 3.64 -33.26
C MET A 97 6.55 3.23 -32.07
N HIS A 98 6.61 3.96 -30.95
CA HIS A 98 5.80 3.71 -29.76
C HIS A 98 4.58 4.60 -29.73
N THR A 99 3.40 3.99 -29.75
CA THR A 99 2.12 4.69 -29.72
C THR A 99 1.80 5.24 -28.32
N ASP A 100 0.84 6.16 -28.26
CA ASP A 100 0.26 6.71 -27.02
C ASP A 100 -0.83 5.80 -26.41
N PHE A 101 -1.10 4.66 -27.03
CA PHE A 101 -2.04 3.65 -26.58
C PHE A 101 -1.39 2.27 -26.44
N ARG A 102 -2.18 1.32 -25.95
CA ARG A 102 -1.84 -0.11 -25.95
C ARG A 102 -3.04 -0.92 -26.43
N LEU A 103 -2.77 -2.11 -26.97
CA LEU A 103 -3.81 -3.08 -27.24
C LEU A 103 -4.18 -3.78 -25.92
N GLU A 104 -5.46 -3.81 -25.58
CA GLU A 104 -5.93 -4.50 -24.38
C GLU A 104 -6.67 -5.78 -24.76
N SER A 105 -6.15 -6.94 -24.33
CA SER A 105 -6.78 -8.23 -24.60
C SER A 105 -8.25 -8.24 -24.13
N GLY A 106 -9.15 -8.44 -25.10
CA GLY A 106 -10.60 -8.50 -24.91
C GLY A 106 -11.30 -7.14 -24.78
N LYS A 107 -10.65 -6.02 -25.13
CA LYS A 107 -11.24 -4.68 -25.13
C LYS A 107 -11.02 -4.00 -26.48
N ASN A 108 -12.04 -3.29 -26.97
CA ASN A 108 -12.11 -2.54 -28.24
C ASN A 108 -11.94 -3.40 -29.51
N GLY A 109 -11.08 -4.42 -29.54
CA GLY A 109 -11.01 -5.46 -30.58
C GLY A 109 -10.78 -4.92 -32.00
N GLU A 110 -10.27 -3.69 -32.13
CA GLU A 110 -10.22 -2.94 -33.37
C GLU A 110 -8.89 -2.20 -33.53
N ILE A 111 -8.37 -2.22 -34.76
CA ILE A 111 -7.17 -1.51 -35.19
C ILE A 111 -7.43 -1.01 -36.61
N TYR A 112 -7.15 0.26 -36.86
CA TYR A 112 -7.32 0.91 -38.15
C TYR A 112 -5.97 1.47 -38.61
N LEU A 113 -5.60 1.16 -39.84
CA LEU A 113 -4.46 1.75 -40.53
C LEU A 113 -4.98 2.81 -41.50
N PHE A 114 -4.48 4.03 -41.38
CA PHE A 114 -4.85 5.15 -42.22
C PHE A 114 -3.68 5.52 -43.13
N LYS A 115 -3.99 5.98 -44.34
CA LYS A 115 -3.07 6.70 -45.23
C LYS A 115 -3.72 8.03 -45.59
N ASN A 116 -3.03 9.15 -45.35
CA ASN A 116 -3.57 10.49 -45.61
C ASN A 116 -5.01 10.67 -45.04
N ASN A 117 -5.21 10.26 -43.78
CA ASN A 117 -6.49 10.30 -43.05
C ASN A 117 -7.64 9.43 -43.61
N LYS A 118 -7.35 8.48 -44.51
CA LYS A 118 -8.33 7.50 -45.01
C LYS A 118 -7.95 6.10 -44.54
N VAL A 119 -8.91 5.33 -44.04
CA VAL A 119 -8.70 3.93 -43.68
C VAL A 119 -8.29 3.15 -44.93
N VAL A 120 -7.12 2.50 -44.88
CA VAL A 120 -6.57 1.66 -45.95
C VAL A 120 -6.55 0.19 -45.56
N ASP A 121 -6.38 -0.14 -44.28
CA ASP A 121 -6.59 -1.49 -43.76
C ASP A 121 -7.20 -1.44 -42.36
N LYS A 122 -7.83 -2.53 -41.94
CA LYS A 122 -8.40 -2.64 -40.60
C LYS A 122 -8.45 -4.08 -40.14
N LEU A 123 -8.23 -4.27 -38.84
CA LEU A 123 -8.56 -5.48 -38.12
C LEU A 123 -9.70 -5.15 -37.16
N THR A 124 -10.85 -5.78 -37.34
CA THR A 124 -12.02 -5.60 -36.47
C THR A 124 -12.44 -6.93 -35.87
N LYS A 125 -13.11 -6.91 -34.72
CA LYS A 125 -13.55 -8.11 -33.98
C LYS A 125 -12.38 -9.03 -33.61
N MET A 126 -11.21 -8.45 -33.34
CA MET A 126 -10.05 -9.18 -32.82
C MET A 126 -10.47 -9.92 -31.54
N LYS A 127 -10.24 -11.23 -31.54
CA LYS A 127 -10.62 -12.08 -30.41
C LYS A 127 -9.71 -11.80 -29.21
N LYS A 128 -10.24 -12.03 -28.00
CA LYS A 128 -9.46 -12.03 -26.76
C LYS A 128 -8.34 -13.06 -26.90
N GLN A 129 -7.10 -12.61 -26.70
CA GLN A 129 -5.93 -13.49 -26.74
C GLN A 129 -6.08 -14.63 -25.73
N PRO A 130 -5.87 -15.90 -26.12
CA PRO A 130 -6.19 -17.06 -25.29
C PRO A 130 -5.20 -17.25 -24.13
N ALA A 131 -3.94 -16.87 -24.32
CA ALA A 131 -2.91 -16.78 -23.28
C ALA A 131 -1.86 -15.73 -23.69
N PRO A 132 -1.03 -15.19 -22.76
CA PRO A 132 0.05 -14.26 -23.11
C PRO A 132 1.02 -14.83 -24.16
N ASN A 133 1.72 -13.95 -24.90
CA ASN A 133 2.63 -14.29 -26.01
C ASN A 133 2.01 -15.08 -27.18
N ILE A 134 0.70 -15.02 -27.39
CA ILE A 134 0.04 -15.61 -28.55
C ILE A 134 -0.35 -14.49 -29.49
N ALA A 135 0.24 -14.46 -30.68
CA ALA A 135 -0.10 -13.48 -31.70
C ALA A 135 -1.34 -13.89 -32.51
N TYR A 136 -2.04 -12.89 -33.03
CA TYR A 136 -3.13 -13.05 -33.98
C TYR A 136 -2.71 -12.38 -35.29
N GLY A 137 -2.74 -13.11 -36.39
CA GLY A 137 -2.17 -12.61 -37.64
C GLY A 137 -2.75 -13.28 -38.88
N ARG A 138 -2.35 -12.76 -40.03
CA ARG A 138 -2.60 -13.37 -41.33
C ARG A 138 -1.81 -14.67 -41.44
N LYS A 139 -2.37 -15.73 -42.03
CA LYS A 139 -1.74 -17.07 -42.10
C LYS A 139 -0.37 -17.02 -42.79
N THR A 140 -0.30 -16.34 -43.94
CA THR A 140 0.93 -15.91 -44.60
C THR A 140 0.87 -14.39 -44.77
N ASP A 141 1.99 -13.73 -45.05
CA ASP A 141 1.98 -12.27 -45.15
C ASP A 141 0.99 -11.78 -46.21
N GLY A 142 0.23 -10.74 -45.86
CA GLY A 142 -0.79 -10.18 -46.74
C GLY A 142 -2.01 -11.08 -47.02
N SER A 143 -2.06 -12.32 -46.50
CA SER A 143 -3.19 -13.25 -46.72
C SER A 143 -4.49 -12.76 -46.09
N ASP A 144 -5.64 -13.04 -46.71
CA ASP A 144 -6.96 -12.75 -46.14
C ASP A 144 -7.36 -13.71 -45.01
N THR A 145 -6.65 -14.81 -44.82
CA THR A 145 -6.94 -15.78 -43.76
C THR A 145 -6.28 -15.36 -42.45
N TRP A 146 -7.05 -15.16 -41.39
CA TRP A 146 -6.55 -14.80 -40.06
C TRP A 146 -6.70 -15.93 -39.04
N GLY A 147 -5.80 -15.99 -38.07
CA GLY A 147 -5.88 -16.94 -36.96
C GLY A 147 -4.86 -16.65 -35.87
N TYR A 148 -4.92 -17.41 -34.78
CA TYR A 148 -3.84 -17.38 -33.80
C TYR A 148 -2.62 -18.08 -34.39
N MET A 149 -1.49 -17.40 -34.36
CA MET A 149 -0.25 -17.88 -34.96
C MET A 149 0.24 -19.10 -34.17
N ALA A 150 0.57 -20.20 -34.87
CA ALA A 150 1.17 -21.37 -34.21
C ALA A 150 2.50 -21.01 -33.53
N ILE A 151 3.25 -20.11 -34.18
CA ILE A 151 4.46 -19.48 -33.66
C ILE A 151 4.37 -17.99 -34.03
N PRO A 152 4.46 -17.05 -33.06
CA PRO A 152 4.54 -15.63 -33.35
C PRO A 152 5.78 -15.29 -34.18
N THR A 153 5.68 -14.32 -35.08
CA THR A 153 6.73 -14.00 -36.06
C THR A 153 7.08 -12.51 -36.13
N PRO A 154 7.25 -11.79 -35.00
CA PRO A 154 7.51 -10.36 -35.03
C PRO A 154 8.78 -10.02 -35.84
N GLY A 155 8.61 -9.19 -36.88
CA GLY A 155 9.64 -8.77 -37.82
C GLY A 155 9.98 -9.79 -38.91
N GLY A 156 9.38 -10.99 -38.88
CA GLY A 156 9.65 -12.10 -39.79
C GLY A 156 8.42 -12.50 -40.62
N THR A 157 8.63 -13.36 -41.61
CA THR A 157 7.53 -13.94 -42.42
C THR A 157 6.56 -14.73 -41.54
N ASN A 158 5.26 -14.49 -41.69
CA ASN A 158 4.22 -15.24 -40.99
C ASN A 158 4.37 -16.76 -41.19
N CYS A 159 4.22 -17.52 -40.10
CA CYS A 159 4.61 -18.93 -40.04
C CYS A 159 3.80 -19.91 -40.93
N GLY A 160 2.81 -19.43 -41.69
CA GLY A 160 2.00 -20.25 -42.59
C GLY A 160 0.98 -21.13 -41.86
N SER A 161 0.92 -21.09 -40.53
CA SER A 161 0.15 -22.02 -39.71
C SER A 161 -0.59 -21.29 -38.59
N THR A 162 -1.89 -21.55 -38.48
CA THR A 162 -2.74 -20.97 -37.45
C THR A 162 -3.43 -22.06 -36.64
N CYS A 163 -3.60 -21.82 -35.34
CA CYS A 163 -4.23 -22.74 -34.41
C CYS A 163 -5.54 -22.14 -33.88
N LYS A 164 -6.44 -23.00 -33.40
CA LYS A 164 -7.72 -22.58 -32.79
C LYS A 164 -7.80 -22.90 -31.30
N ASP A 165 -7.20 -24.01 -30.91
CA ASP A 165 -7.35 -24.57 -29.57
C ASP A 165 -6.08 -24.35 -28.74
N LEU A 166 -6.29 -23.98 -27.48
CA LEU A 166 -5.24 -23.84 -26.46
C LEU A 166 -5.19 -25.11 -25.63
N LEU A 167 -3.99 -25.68 -25.46
CA LEU A 167 -3.78 -26.80 -24.54
C LEU A 167 -3.99 -26.34 -23.09
N GLY A 168 -4.45 -27.26 -22.24
CA GLY A 168 -4.53 -27.02 -20.80
C GLY A 168 -3.15 -26.98 -20.12
N ASP A 169 -3.12 -26.66 -18.85
CA ASP A 169 -1.89 -26.59 -18.05
C ASP A 169 -1.37 -27.99 -17.66
N VAL A 170 -0.03 -28.12 -17.55
CA VAL A 170 0.60 -29.34 -17.04
C VAL A 170 0.27 -29.50 -15.55
N VAL A 171 -0.07 -30.72 -15.15
CA VAL A 171 -0.33 -31.08 -13.76
C VAL A 171 0.96 -31.59 -13.12
N PHE A 172 1.32 -31.01 -11.98
CA PHE A 172 2.45 -31.42 -11.15
C PHE A 172 1.94 -32.35 -10.04
N SER A 173 2.63 -33.47 -9.79
CA SER A 173 2.26 -34.40 -8.72
C SER A 173 2.37 -33.78 -7.32
N GLU A 174 3.27 -32.81 -7.17
CA GLU A 174 3.48 -32.08 -5.94
C GLU A 174 3.42 -30.58 -6.23
N PRO A 175 2.69 -29.76 -5.42
CA PRO A 175 2.89 -28.33 -5.44
C PRO A 175 4.27 -27.96 -4.90
N GLY A 176 4.80 -26.83 -5.38
CA GLY A 176 5.98 -26.18 -4.82
C GLY A 176 5.81 -25.93 -3.32
N ARG A 177 6.92 -26.00 -2.59
CA ARG A 177 6.96 -25.88 -1.12
C ARG A 177 8.37 -25.59 -0.62
N VAL A 178 8.45 -25.13 0.62
CA VAL A 178 9.70 -25.03 1.38
C VAL A 178 9.91 -26.30 2.19
N LEU A 179 11.12 -26.85 2.17
CA LEU A 179 11.54 -28.05 2.89
C LEU A 179 12.68 -27.67 3.84
N GLU A 180 12.54 -27.99 5.13
CA GLU A 180 13.56 -27.67 6.15
C GLU A 180 14.64 -28.76 6.27
N ASN A 181 14.36 -29.95 5.76
CA ASN A 181 15.22 -31.12 5.83
C ASN A 181 15.59 -31.62 4.43
N ALA A 182 16.74 -32.29 4.32
CA ALA A 182 17.16 -32.95 3.09
C ALA A 182 16.23 -34.14 2.79
N GLN A 183 15.17 -33.88 2.03
CA GLN A 183 14.26 -34.89 1.52
C GLN A 183 14.30 -34.87 0.00
N THR A 184 14.57 -36.00 -0.62
CA THR A 184 14.46 -36.13 -2.07
C THR A 184 12.99 -36.24 -2.45
N LEU A 185 12.53 -35.39 -3.37
CA LEU A 185 11.21 -35.51 -3.98
C LEU A 185 11.32 -36.12 -5.37
N LYS A 186 10.36 -36.97 -5.73
CA LYS A 186 10.17 -37.44 -7.10
C LYS A 186 8.94 -36.76 -7.68
N LEU A 187 9.16 -35.79 -8.55
CA LEU A 187 8.11 -35.04 -9.22
C LEU A 187 7.70 -35.79 -10.49
N THR A 188 6.41 -36.13 -10.60
CA THR A 188 5.82 -36.56 -11.87
C THR A 188 5.01 -35.43 -12.48
N LEU A 189 5.06 -35.34 -13.81
CA LEU A 189 4.28 -34.40 -14.60
C LEU A 189 3.28 -35.19 -15.45
N SER A 190 2.05 -34.71 -15.54
CA SER A 190 1.02 -35.30 -16.39
C SER A 190 0.32 -34.24 -17.23
N LEU A 191 -0.21 -34.69 -18.37
CA LEU A 191 -1.05 -33.86 -19.21
C LEU A 191 -2.40 -33.61 -18.53
N PRO A 192 -3.05 -32.48 -18.81
CA PRO A 192 -4.43 -32.26 -18.41
C PRO A 192 -5.37 -33.22 -19.14
N ASP A 193 -6.53 -33.48 -18.56
CA ASP A 193 -7.58 -34.27 -19.18
C ASP A 193 -7.97 -33.69 -20.55
N GLY A 194 -8.16 -34.57 -21.54
CA GLY A 194 -8.52 -34.16 -22.91
C GLY A 194 -7.37 -33.64 -23.76
N ALA A 195 -6.12 -33.70 -23.29
CA ALA A 195 -4.96 -33.40 -24.12
C ALA A 195 -4.91 -34.34 -25.35
N PRO A 196 -4.61 -33.82 -26.55
CA PRO A 196 -4.44 -34.63 -27.76
C PRO A 196 -3.38 -35.73 -27.59
N ALA A 197 -3.56 -36.88 -28.25
CA ALA A 197 -2.70 -38.05 -28.07
C ALA A 197 -1.21 -37.82 -28.36
N GLU A 198 -0.87 -36.91 -29.28
CA GLU A 198 0.51 -36.58 -29.64
C GLU A 198 1.14 -35.47 -28.76
N THR A 199 0.45 -35.05 -27.70
CA THR A 199 0.92 -33.97 -26.83
C THR A 199 2.12 -34.43 -26.01
N VAL A 200 3.19 -33.62 -26.00
CA VAL A 200 4.37 -33.85 -25.17
C VAL A 200 4.53 -32.75 -24.13
N ILE A 201 5.06 -33.09 -22.95
CA ILE A 201 5.42 -32.12 -21.91
C ILE A 201 6.88 -31.73 -22.11
N ARG A 202 7.16 -30.42 -22.18
CA ARG A 202 8.53 -29.88 -22.12
C ARG A 202 8.72 -29.07 -20.84
N TYR A 203 9.94 -29.09 -20.31
CA TYR A 203 10.25 -28.39 -19.07
C TYR A 203 11.66 -27.78 -19.06
N THR A 204 11.86 -26.85 -18.13
CA THR A 204 13.13 -26.18 -17.84
C THR A 204 13.34 -26.12 -16.33
N THR A 205 14.60 -26.00 -15.93
CA THR A 205 15.04 -25.96 -14.53
C THR A 205 15.89 -24.72 -14.21
N ASP A 206 16.07 -23.83 -15.18
CA ASP A 206 16.91 -22.63 -15.09
C ASP A 206 16.10 -21.32 -15.00
N GLY A 207 14.78 -21.44 -14.85
CA GLY A 207 13.83 -20.32 -14.80
C GLY A 207 13.39 -19.78 -16.16
N SER A 208 13.96 -20.25 -17.28
CA SER A 208 13.52 -19.87 -18.63
C SER A 208 12.16 -20.46 -18.98
N GLU A 209 11.39 -19.80 -19.85
CA GLU A 209 10.15 -20.38 -20.39
C GLU A 209 10.48 -21.59 -21.28
N PRO A 210 9.86 -22.77 -21.10
CA PRO A 210 10.04 -23.90 -22.00
C PRO A 210 9.63 -23.55 -23.44
N ILE A 211 10.41 -24.03 -24.41
CA ILE A 211 10.12 -23.95 -25.84
C ILE A 211 10.03 -25.37 -26.43
N ALA A 212 9.64 -25.48 -27.70
CA ALA A 212 9.45 -26.79 -28.35
C ALA A 212 10.72 -27.67 -28.36
N SER A 213 11.90 -27.04 -28.31
CA SER A 213 13.21 -27.72 -28.23
C SER A 213 13.73 -27.94 -26.81
N SER A 214 13.03 -27.48 -25.77
CA SER A 214 13.39 -27.74 -24.37
C SER A 214 13.32 -29.23 -24.04
N LEU A 215 13.84 -29.64 -22.88
CA LEU A 215 13.88 -31.04 -22.48
C LEU A 215 12.47 -31.64 -22.40
N GLN A 216 12.27 -32.80 -23.06
CA GLN A 216 11.01 -33.53 -22.98
C GLN A 216 10.94 -34.32 -21.68
N TYR A 217 9.81 -34.24 -21.00
CA TYR A 217 9.54 -35.06 -19.82
C TYR A 217 9.23 -36.50 -20.25
N THR A 218 10.10 -37.44 -19.85
CA THR A 218 9.98 -38.87 -20.16
C THR A 218 10.06 -39.76 -18.91
N ALA A 219 10.50 -39.21 -17.79
CA ALA A 219 10.64 -39.90 -16.51
C ALA A 219 10.52 -38.90 -15.34
N PRO A 220 10.18 -39.36 -14.12
CA PRO A 220 10.08 -38.51 -12.94
C PRO A 220 11.34 -37.67 -12.69
N ILE A 221 11.15 -36.40 -12.34
CA ILE A 221 12.25 -35.47 -12.03
C ILE A 221 12.62 -35.65 -10.56
N THR A 222 13.90 -35.91 -10.29
CA THR A 222 14.40 -36.01 -8.91
C THR A 222 14.84 -34.65 -8.41
N ILE A 223 14.24 -34.18 -7.32
CA ILE A 223 14.58 -32.92 -6.66
C ILE A 223 15.30 -33.24 -5.35
N SER A 224 16.59 -32.94 -5.27
CA SER A 224 17.45 -33.20 -4.10
C SER A 224 18.08 -31.93 -3.50
N ALA A 225 17.84 -30.78 -4.12
CA ALA A 225 18.24 -29.45 -3.68
C ALA A 225 17.24 -28.42 -4.21
N SER A 226 17.37 -27.16 -3.77
CA SER A 226 16.50 -26.09 -4.25
C SER A 226 16.48 -26.03 -5.77
N GLN A 227 15.30 -26.19 -6.34
CA GLN A 227 15.11 -26.32 -7.78
C GLN A 227 13.77 -25.70 -8.17
N VAL A 228 13.82 -24.88 -9.22
CA VAL A 228 12.62 -24.41 -9.91
C VAL A 228 12.32 -25.33 -11.08
N VAL A 229 11.05 -25.62 -11.33
CA VAL A 229 10.63 -26.38 -12.51
C VAL A 229 9.51 -25.61 -13.20
N ARG A 230 9.70 -25.34 -14.49
CA ARG A 230 8.66 -24.77 -15.35
C ARG A 230 8.31 -25.78 -16.42
N ALA A 231 7.03 -26.06 -16.60
CA ALA A 231 6.58 -27.06 -17.58
C ALA A 231 5.33 -26.59 -18.32
N LYS A 232 5.23 -26.98 -19.60
CA LYS A 232 4.01 -26.81 -20.40
C LYS A 232 3.91 -27.83 -21.54
N PRO A 233 2.72 -28.04 -22.09
CA PRO A 233 2.51 -29.02 -23.14
C PRO A 233 2.72 -28.40 -24.54
N PHE A 234 3.08 -29.27 -25.50
CA PHE A 234 3.26 -28.94 -26.91
C PHE A 234 2.59 -30.02 -27.76
N CYS A 235 1.81 -29.60 -28.75
CA CYS A 235 1.19 -30.49 -29.73
C CYS A 235 1.08 -29.74 -31.07
N THR A 236 1.43 -30.40 -32.17
CA THR A 236 1.26 -29.84 -33.51
C THR A 236 -0.19 -29.46 -33.75
N GLY A 237 -0.43 -28.26 -34.27
CA GLY A 237 -1.79 -27.75 -34.54
C GLY A 237 -2.48 -27.08 -33.35
N TYR A 238 -1.87 -27.07 -32.16
CA TYR A 238 -2.41 -26.44 -30.95
C TYR A 238 -1.52 -25.30 -30.45
N LEU A 239 -2.13 -24.36 -29.73
CA LEU A 239 -1.41 -23.32 -28.98
C LEU A 239 -0.96 -23.87 -27.63
N SER A 240 0.25 -23.52 -27.22
CA SER A 240 0.74 -23.80 -25.87
C SER A 240 0.44 -22.63 -24.92
N PRO A 241 -0.02 -22.88 -23.68
CA PRO A 241 -0.17 -21.84 -22.67
C PRO A 241 1.19 -21.31 -22.20
N ARG A 242 1.18 -20.37 -21.25
CA ARG A 242 2.38 -20.04 -20.47
C ARG A 242 2.67 -21.18 -19.49
N SER A 243 3.93 -21.39 -19.14
CA SER A 243 4.29 -22.48 -18.23
C SER A 243 3.72 -22.36 -16.81
N VAL A 244 3.33 -23.51 -16.27
CA VAL A 244 3.16 -23.67 -14.81
C VAL A 244 4.55 -23.69 -14.18
N THR A 245 4.72 -22.91 -13.12
CA THR A 245 5.98 -22.77 -12.39
C THR A 245 5.81 -23.31 -10.98
N GLN A 246 6.76 -24.10 -10.50
CA GLN A 246 6.82 -24.54 -9.11
C GLN A 246 8.24 -24.41 -8.57
N SER A 247 8.36 -23.84 -7.38
CA SER A 247 9.61 -23.77 -6.63
C SER A 247 9.64 -24.80 -5.51
N TYR A 248 10.65 -25.66 -5.50
CA TYR A 248 10.95 -26.56 -4.39
C TYR A 248 12.18 -25.99 -3.69
N ILE A 249 12.00 -25.40 -2.52
CA ILE A 249 13.05 -24.67 -1.81
C ILE A 249 13.56 -25.52 -0.65
N PHE A 250 14.82 -25.90 -0.70
CA PHE A 250 15.52 -26.59 0.39
C PHE A 250 16.14 -25.52 1.27
N HIS A 251 15.43 -25.19 2.35
CA HIS A 251 15.83 -24.20 3.32
C HIS A 251 16.46 -24.95 4.50
N GLY A 252 17.79 -25.07 4.55
CA GLY A 252 18.49 -25.94 5.51
C GLY A 252 18.46 -25.51 6.98
N ARG A 253 17.42 -24.78 7.42
CA ARG A 253 17.16 -24.30 8.78
C ARG A 253 15.66 -24.10 8.96
N GLN A 254 15.22 -23.81 10.17
CA GLN A 254 13.83 -23.46 10.44
C GLN A 254 13.42 -22.18 9.68
N MET A 255 12.28 -22.23 9.00
CA MET A 255 11.65 -21.11 8.32
C MET A 255 11.02 -20.18 9.35
N THR A 256 11.73 -19.12 9.72
CA THR A 256 11.28 -18.10 10.69
C THR A 256 10.49 -16.96 10.05
N LEU A 257 10.59 -16.82 8.73
CA LEU A 257 9.96 -15.77 7.93
C LEU A 257 9.26 -16.39 6.70
N PRO A 258 8.25 -15.73 6.12
CA PRO A 258 7.73 -16.13 4.82
C PRO A 258 8.84 -16.15 3.75
N VAL A 259 8.72 -17.04 2.77
CA VAL A 259 9.64 -17.16 1.63
C VAL A 259 8.96 -16.62 0.38
N ILE A 260 9.63 -15.68 -0.30
CA ILE A 260 9.33 -15.24 -1.65
C ILE A 260 10.29 -15.95 -2.60
N SER A 261 9.76 -16.75 -3.54
CA SER A 261 10.54 -17.27 -4.67
C SER A 261 10.23 -16.45 -5.92
N ILE A 262 11.27 -15.95 -6.57
CA ILE A 262 11.22 -15.24 -7.84
C ILE A 262 11.85 -16.14 -8.89
N VAL A 263 11.05 -16.53 -9.88
CA VAL A 263 11.51 -17.35 -11.00
C VAL A 263 11.52 -16.52 -12.29
N THR A 264 12.66 -16.46 -12.97
CA THR A 264 12.81 -15.69 -14.20
C THR A 264 13.95 -16.20 -15.06
N LYS A 265 14.01 -15.80 -16.32
CA LYS A 265 15.15 -16.12 -17.19
C LYS A 265 16.39 -15.34 -16.69
N ASN A 266 17.50 -16.04 -16.44
CA ASN A 266 18.70 -15.42 -15.83
C ASN A 266 19.18 -14.14 -16.52
N VAL A 267 19.09 -14.05 -17.85
CA VAL A 267 19.52 -12.86 -18.60
C VAL A 267 18.77 -11.59 -18.20
N TYR A 268 17.52 -11.70 -17.73
CA TYR A 268 16.74 -10.53 -17.31
C TYR A 268 17.28 -9.86 -16.05
N PHE A 269 18.00 -10.61 -15.21
CA PHE A 269 18.58 -10.07 -13.98
C PHE A 269 20.08 -9.82 -14.12
N TYR A 270 20.79 -10.67 -14.86
CA TYR A 270 22.26 -10.71 -14.78
C TYR A 270 23.01 -10.49 -16.09
N ASP A 271 22.32 -10.34 -17.22
CA ASP A 271 23.00 -10.04 -18.48
C ASP A 271 23.57 -8.62 -18.51
N ASN A 272 24.72 -8.44 -19.15
CA ASN A 272 25.39 -7.15 -19.19
C ASN A 272 24.61 -6.08 -20.00
N LYS A 273 23.77 -6.47 -20.96
CA LYS A 273 23.02 -5.52 -21.79
C LYS A 273 21.56 -5.34 -21.35
N GLN A 274 20.97 -6.32 -20.70
CA GLN A 274 19.54 -6.25 -20.32
C GLN A 274 19.23 -6.62 -18.86
N GLY A 275 20.23 -7.06 -18.10
CA GLY A 275 20.07 -7.50 -16.72
C GLY A 275 19.82 -6.33 -15.76
N ILE A 276 18.70 -6.35 -15.02
CA ILE A 276 18.31 -5.23 -14.15
C ILE A 276 19.02 -5.20 -12.79
N LEU A 277 19.69 -6.27 -12.37
CA LEU A 277 20.34 -6.35 -11.05
C LEU A 277 21.86 -6.09 -11.10
N VAL A 278 22.42 -5.92 -12.30
CA VAL A 278 23.86 -5.79 -12.51
C VAL A 278 24.24 -4.37 -12.89
N LYS A 279 25.53 -4.04 -12.70
CA LYS A 279 26.10 -2.81 -13.25
C LYS A 279 25.86 -2.73 -14.76
N GLY A 280 26.16 -3.83 -15.45
CA GLY A 280 26.00 -3.95 -16.89
C GLY A 280 26.79 -2.92 -17.70
N ASN A 281 26.57 -2.93 -19.01
CA ASN A 281 27.21 -2.07 -19.99
C ASN A 281 26.29 -1.79 -21.18
N TYR A 282 24.96 -1.77 -20.98
CA TYR A 282 24.00 -1.38 -22.02
C TYR A 282 24.39 -0.04 -22.64
N ASN A 283 24.63 0.95 -21.78
CA ASN A 283 25.11 2.27 -22.11
C ASN A 283 26.26 2.63 -21.17
N SER A 284 27.33 3.25 -21.67
CA SER A 284 28.48 3.67 -20.85
C SER A 284 28.16 4.81 -19.89
N SER A 285 27.07 5.55 -20.09
CA SER A 285 26.70 6.70 -19.25
C SER A 285 25.93 6.35 -17.99
N GLN A 286 25.41 5.12 -17.87
CA GLN A 286 24.56 4.72 -16.76
C GLN A 286 24.50 3.21 -16.61
N GLU A 287 24.57 2.74 -15.36
CA GLU A 287 24.41 1.34 -14.98
C GLU A 287 23.01 0.80 -15.29
N ASN A 288 22.92 -0.48 -15.66
CA ASN A 288 21.67 -1.15 -15.97
C ASN A 288 20.67 -1.06 -14.80
N TYR A 289 21.14 -1.27 -13.56
CA TYR A 289 20.28 -1.17 -12.39
C TYR A 289 19.74 0.23 -12.12
N LYS A 290 20.10 1.28 -12.87
CA LYS A 290 19.53 2.64 -12.76
C LYS A 290 18.38 2.89 -13.75
N TYR A 291 18.19 2.03 -14.75
CA TYR A 291 17.04 2.11 -15.65
C TYR A 291 15.76 1.60 -14.97
N ASN A 292 14.61 2.16 -15.33
CA ASN A 292 13.32 1.71 -14.83
C ASN A 292 12.77 0.49 -15.58
N TRP A 293 13.68 -0.35 -16.09
CA TRP A 293 13.33 -1.48 -16.92
C TRP A 293 12.51 -2.53 -16.20
N ARG A 294 11.47 -3.06 -16.84
CA ARG A 294 10.64 -4.12 -16.27
C ARG A 294 11.01 -5.47 -16.86
N ARG A 295 10.95 -6.50 -16.01
CA ARG A 295 11.25 -7.89 -16.39
C ARG A 295 10.15 -8.82 -15.90
N PRO A 296 9.75 -9.81 -16.71
CA PRO A 296 8.74 -10.77 -16.32
C PRO A 296 9.30 -11.74 -15.29
N ILE A 297 8.51 -12.06 -14.28
CA ILE A 297 8.83 -13.02 -13.24
C ILE A 297 7.60 -13.91 -12.96
N ASN A 298 7.83 -15.08 -12.39
CA ASN A 298 6.82 -15.76 -11.60
C ASN A 298 7.15 -15.54 -10.12
N LEU A 299 6.17 -15.06 -9.35
CA LEU A 299 6.27 -14.82 -7.92
C LEU A 299 5.53 -15.93 -7.17
N GLU A 300 6.22 -16.62 -6.27
CA GLU A 300 5.60 -17.54 -5.31
C GLU A 300 5.82 -17.05 -3.87
N LEU A 301 4.79 -17.15 -3.03
CA LEU A 301 4.85 -16.86 -1.59
C LEU A 301 4.54 -18.12 -0.78
N PHE A 302 5.42 -18.47 0.14
CA PHE A 302 5.24 -19.54 1.12
C PHE A 302 5.21 -18.95 2.52
N THR A 303 4.23 -19.34 3.33
CA THR A 303 4.08 -18.86 4.71
C THR A 303 4.41 -19.90 5.77
N ALA A 304 4.55 -21.16 5.39
CA ALA A 304 4.91 -22.27 6.26
C ALA A 304 5.68 -23.34 5.50
N ALA A 305 6.65 -23.97 6.17
CA ALA A 305 7.36 -25.12 5.63
C ALA A 305 6.40 -26.31 5.39
N GLY A 306 6.70 -27.14 4.38
CA GLY A 306 5.92 -28.30 3.96
C GLY A 306 4.61 -27.98 3.24
N SER A 307 4.09 -26.75 3.36
CA SER A 307 2.85 -26.30 2.74
C SER A 307 3.04 -25.81 1.31
N LYS A 308 1.98 -25.90 0.50
CA LYS A 308 1.96 -25.29 -0.84
C LYS A 308 2.10 -23.77 -0.78
N SER A 309 2.59 -23.17 -1.86
CA SER A 309 2.55 -21.71 -2.02
C SER A 309 1.13 -21.16 -1.88
N GLN A 310 1.02 -20.04 -1.18
CA GLN A 310 -0.23 -19.31 -0.96
C GLN A 310 -0.54 -18.35 -2.11
N LEU A 311 0.49 -17.93 -2.83
CA LEU A 311 0.42 -17.17 -4.08
C LEU A 311 1.42 -17.78 -5.05
N ASN A 312 1.02 -17.98 -6.31
CA ASN A 312 1.88 -18.41 -7.41
C ASN A 312 1.38 -17.73 -8.68
N GLN A 313 2.07 -16.67 -9.10
CA GLN A 313 1.53 -15.74 -10.10
C GLN A 313 2.61 -15.12 -10.98
N LEU A 314 2.30 -15.03 -12.28
CA LEU A 314 3.08 -14.22 -13.22
C LEU A 314 2.93 -12.73 -12.93
N CYS A 315 4.07 -12.06 -12.78
CA CYS A 315 4.16 -10.65 -12.46
C CYS A 315 5.25 -10.00 -13.34
N GLU A 316 5.41 -8.69 -13.21
CA GLU A 316 6.59 -7.98 -13.66
C GLU A 316 7.30 -7.31 -12.48
N THR A 317 8.60 -7.11 -12.60
CA THR A 317 9.42 -6.43 -11.61
C THR A 317 10.36 -5.42 -12.24
N ARG A 318 10.73 -4.39 -11.48
CA ARG A 318 11.84 -3.49 -11.80
C ARG A 318 12.61 -3.12 -10.54
N VAL A 319 13.86 -2.69 -10.71
CA VAL A 319 14.60 -2.05 -9.61
C VAL A 319 13.94 -0.72 -9.24
N MET A 320 13.89 -0.43 -7.94
CA MET A 320 13.35 0.81 -7.37
C MET A 320 14.35 1.45 -6.39
N GLY A 321 14.06 2.68 -5.99
CA GLY A 321 14.90 3.51 -5.12
C GLY A 321 15.62 4.60 -5.89
N GLY A 322 16.40 5.42 -5.19
CA GLY A 322 17.31 6.42 -5.75
C GLY A 322 18.76 5.97 -5.54
N ALA A 323 19.40 6.49 -4.49
CA ALA A 323 20.75 6.08 -4.09
C ALA A 323 20.84 4.59 -3.71
N SER A 324 19.82 4.05 -3.04
CA SER A 324 19.77 2.63 -2.62
C SER A 324 19.80 1.60 -3.75
N ARG A 325 19.73 2.03 -5.01
CA ARG A 325 19.98 1.19 -6.19
C ARG A 325 21.44 0.76 -6.28
N ASP A 326 22.37 1.45 -5.62
CA ASP A 326 23.80 1.10 -5.60
C ASP A 326 24.13 0.02 -4.57
N ASN A 327 23.24 -0.21 -3.58
CA ASN A 327 23.40 -1.28 -2.60
C ASN A 327 23.47 -2.64 -3.31
N MET A 328 24.29 -3.56 -2.77
CA MET A 328 24.55 -4.85 -3.40
C MET A 328 23.25 -5.60 -3.73
N MET A 329 22.31 -5.63 -2.78
CA MET A 329 20.96 -6.16 -2.96
C MET A 329 19.99 -5.03 -3.32
N LYS A 330 19.26 -5.22 -4.43
CA LYS A 330 18.38 -4.18 -4.98
C LYS A 330 16.97 -4.29 -4.42
N SER A 331 16.36 -3.14 -4.12
CA SER A 331 14.91 -3.07 -3.93
C SER A 331 14.19 -3.32 -5.25
N MET A 332 13.06 -4.03 -5.20
CA MET A 332 12.25 -4.36 -6.37
C MET A 332 10.79 -3.93 -6.19
N ALA A 333 10.19 -3.31 -7.20
CA ALA A 333 8.76 -3.10 -7.27
C ALA A 333 8.11 -4.26 -8.05
N ILE A 334 7.12 -4.92 -7.46
CA ILE A 334 6.40 -6.06 -8.04
C ILE A 334 5.02 -5.60 -8.48
N TYR A 335 4.66 -5.84 -9.74
CA TYR A 335 3.37 -5.42 -10.30
C TYR A 335 2.55 -6.62 -10.77
N ALA A 336 1.26 -6.61 -10.45
CA ALA A 336 0.26 -7.40 -11.16
C ALA A 336 -0.33 -6.57 -12.30
N ASN A 337 -0.25 -7.08 -13.52
CA ASN A 337 -0.71 -6.40 -14.71
C ASN A 337 -1.50 -7.38 -15.59
N LYS A 338 -2.62 -6.92 -16.17
CA LYS A 338 -3.51 -7.73 -17.00
C LYS A 338 -2.77 -8.47 -18.13
N ARG A 339 -1.66 -7.91 -18.64
CA ARG A 339 -0.83 -8.59 -19.66
C ARG A 339 -0.16 -9.89 -19.18
N PHE A 340 -0.18 -10.15 -17.86
CA PHE A 340 0.26 -11.38 -17.22
C PHE A 340 -0.90 -12.26 -16.75
N GLY A 341 -2.16 -11.87 -17.00
CA GLY A 341 -3.37 -12.62 -16.68
C GLY A 341 -4.29 -11.94 -15.67
N THR A 342 -3.75 -11.23 -14.67
CA THR A 342 -4.53 -10.53 -13.63
C THR A 342 -3.92 -9.18 -13.28
N LYS A 343 -4.76 -8.22 -12.87
CA LYS A 343 -4.34 -6.86 -12.46
C LYS A 343 -4.03 -6.76 -10.96
N ARG A 344 -4.12 -7.86 -10.21
CA ARG A 344 -4.11 -7.88 -8.75
C ARG A 344 -3.31 -9.05 -8.19
N LEU A 345 -2.70 -8.85 -7.04
CA LEU A 345 -2.16 -9.87 -6.14
C LEU A 345 -3.23 -10.07 -5.05
N GLN A 346 -3.99 -11.16 -5.13
CA GLN A 346 -5.10 -11.44 -4.22
C GLN A 346 -4.59 -12.24 -3.01
N TYR A 347 -4.05 -11.54 -2.01
CA TYR A 347 -3.49 -12.15 -0.81
C TYR A 347 -3.36 -11.14 0.34
N GLU A 348 -3.59 -11.59 1.58
CA GLU A 348 -3.45 -10.77 2.79
C GLU A 348 -1.97 -10.69 3.23
N PHE A 349 -1.25 -9.68 2.72
CA PHE A 349 0.18 -9.55 3.00
C PHE A 349 0.49 -9.12 4.43
N PHE A 350 -0.37 -8.30 5.04
CA PHE A 350 -0.13 -7.62 6.32
C PHE A 350 -1.29 -7.82 7.33
N PRO A 351 -1.60 -9.06 7.74
CA PRO A 351 -2.77 -9.36 8.56
C PRO A 351 -2.79 -8.64 9.92
N ASP A 352 -1.63 -8.28 10.47
CA ASP A 352 -1.49 -7.58 11.75
C ASP A 352 -1.64 -6.05 11.65
N GLN A 353 -1.57 -5.50 10.43
CA GLN A 353 -1.58 -4.06 10.17
C GLN A 353 -2.74 -3.61 9.28
N ARG A 354 -3.24 -4.51 8.42
CA ARG A 354 -4.31 -4.33 7.42
C ARG A 354 -5.21 -5.58 7.36
N PRO A 355 -5.84 -5.98 8.48
CA PRO A 355 -6.63 -7.20 8.53
C PRO A 355 -7.75 -7.18 7.48
N GLY A 356 -7.86 -8.26 6.70
CA GLY A 356 -8.86 -8.45 5.66
C GLY A 356 -8.54 -7.83 4.29
N ILE A 357 -7.46 -7.05 4.17
CA ILE A 357 -7.09 -6.42 2.89
C ILE A 357 -6.30 -7.40 2.02
N THR A 358 -6.87 -7.79 0.88
CA THR A 358 -6.26 -8.76 -0.06
C THR A 358 -6.00 -8.21 -1.46
N ASP A 359 -6.52 -7.05 -1.85
CA ASP A 359 -6.50 -6.57 -3.24
C ASP A 359 -5.34 -5.60 -3.52
N TYR A 360 -4.16 -6.10 -3.86
CA TYR A 360 -2.98 -5.27 -4.13
C TYR A 360 -2.68 -5.16 -5.63
N LYS A 361 -2.41 -3.96 -6.14
CA LYS A 361 -1.93 -3.77 -7.52
C LYS A 361 -0.42 -4.01 -7.65
N SER A 362 0.32 -3.53 -6.65
CA SER A 362 1.76 -3.66 -6.59
C SER A 362 2.27 -3.63 -5.16
N LEU A 363 3.49 -4.13 -4.96
CA LEU A 363 4.19 -4.17 -3.68
C LEU A 363 5.66 -3.79 -3.90
N ALA A 364 6.36 -3.47 -2.81
CA ALA A 364 7.81 -3.37 -2.82
C ALA A 364 8.43 -4.54 -2.05
N LEU A 365 9.53 -5.07 -2.58
CA LEU A 365 10.52 -5.84 -1.83
C LEU A 365 11.69 -4.89 -1.57
N ARG A 366 11.70 -4.22 -0.41
CA ARG A 366 12.60 -3.12 -0.06
C ARG A 366 13.81 -3.64 0.71
N ASN A 367 14.99 -3.14 0.34
CA ASN A 367 16.29 -3.45 0.96
C ASN A 367 16.63 -2.56 2.17
N ALA A 368 15.64 -1.99 2.86
CA ALA A 368 15.83 -1.06 3.98
C ALA A 368 16.58 0.27 3.69
N GLY A 369 16.85 0.65 2.43
CA GLY A 369 17.32 2.01 2.11
C GLY A 369 18.70 2.35 2.69
N ASN A 370 18.80 3.47 3.40
CA ASN A 370 19.99 3.89 4.15
C ASN A 370 20.30 2.97 5.34
N ASP A 371 19.30 2.27 5.89
CA ASP A 371 19.43 1.29 7.00
C ASP A 371 19.87 -0.11 6.51
N PHE A 372 20.25 -0.26 5.23
CA PHE A 372 20.59 -1.54 4.57
C PHE A 372 21.63 -2.39 5.31
N ASP A 373 22.70 -1.79 5.82
CA ASP A 373 23.75 -2.52 6.55
C ASP A 373 23.48 -2.60 8.07
N TYR A 374 22.50 -1.84 8.57
CA TYR A 374 22.31 -1.53 9.99
C TYR A 374 21.21 -2.39 10.62
N LEU A 375 20.07 -1.82 11.01
CA LEU A 375 19.01 -2.53 11.75
C LEU A 375 18.05 -3.29 10.84
N TYR A 376 17.98 -2.90 9.56
CA TYR A 376 17.11 -3.44 8.52
C TYR A 376 15.58 -3.25 8.72
N MET A 377 15.19 -2.45 9.70
CA MET A 377 13.78 -2.28 10.11
C MET A 377 13.43 -0.86 10.56
N ARG A 378 14.39 0.08 10.54
CA ARG A 378 14.23 1.43 11.07
C ARG A 378 13.09 2.22 10.45
N ASP A 379 12.96 2.17 9.12
CA ASP A 379 11.85 2.76 8.36
C ASP A 379 10.48 2.26 8.90
N ALA A 380 10.35 0.94 9.08
CA ALA A 380 9.10 0.35 9.55
C ALA A 380 8.80 0.66 11.02
N VAL A 381 9.83 0.66 11.90
CA VAL A 381 9.68 1.03 13.31
C VAL A 381 9.17 2.47 13.43
N ILE A 382 9.80 3.41 12.71
CA ILE A 382 9.43 4.83 12.76
C ILE A 382 8.00 5.05 12.25
N GLN A 383 7.66 4.50 11.07
CA GLN A 383 6.32 4.69 10.51
C GLN A 383 5.24 4.04 11.39
N ARG A 384 5.43 2.79 11.81
CA ARG A 384 4.41 2.03 12.54
C ARG A 384 4.21 2.53 13.98
N SER A 385 5.27 2.95 14.66
CA SER A 385 5.17 3.51 16.03
C SER A 385 4.36 4.79 16.10
N MET A 386 4.24 5.53 14.99
CA MET A 386 3.34 6.67 14.87
C MET A 386 1.97 6.25 14.32
N ALA A 387 1.96 5.77 13.07
CA ALA A 387 0.76 5.66 12.25
C ALA A 387 -0.19 4.51 12.65
N ALA A 388 0.20 3.65 13.59
CA ALA A 388 -0.72 2.67 14.17
C ALA A 388 -1.69 3.29 15.19
N TYR A 389 -1.40 4.50 15.71
CA TYR A 389 -2.15 5.11 16.80
C TYR A 389 -2.84 6.42 16.43
N VAL A 390 -2.51 7.00 15.27
CA VAL A 390 -3.07 8.27 14.79
C VAL A 390 -3.43 8.18 13.32
N ASP A 391 -4.24 9.12 12.85
CA ASP A 391 -4.52 9.28 11.42
C ASP A 391 -3.26 9.79 10.70
N LEU A 392 -2.63 8.90 9.94
CA LEU A 392 -1.49 9.14 9.06
C LEU A 392 -1.36 7.95 8.10
N ASP A 393 -1.45 8.18 6.79
CA ASP A 393 -1.20 7.09 5.84
C ASP A 393 0.26 6.65 5.88
N TRP A 394 0.53 5.35 5.70
CA TRP A 394 1.86 4.79 5.84
C TRP A 394 2.00 3.47 5.07
N GLN A 395 3.23 2.97 4.98
CA GLN A 395 3.51 1.70 4.31
C GLN A 395 3.56 0.56 5.33
N ALA A 396 2.71 -0.45 5.21
CA ALA A 396 2.79 -1.66 6.05
C ALA A 396 4.09 -2.46 5.81
N TRP A 397 4.52 -3.27 6.79
CA TRP A 397 5.80 -3.99 6.79
C TRP A 397 5.65 -5.49 7.04
N ARG A 398 6.37 -6.32 6.27
CA ARG A 398 6.58 -7.73 6.59
C ARG A 398 7.93 -8.22 6.03
N PRO A 399 8.85 -8.73 6.86
CA PRO A 399 10.13 -9.24 6.38
C PRO A 399 9.94 -10.60 5.69
N ALA A 400 10.70 -10.86 4.64
CA ALA A 400 10.64 -12.11 3.89
C ALA A 400 12.03 -12.58 3.44
N ILE A 401 12.19 -13.90 3.40
CA ILE A 401 13.35 -14.57 2.80
C ILE A 401 13.14 -14.61 1.29
N VAL A 402 14.15 -14.22 0.51
CA VAL A 402 14.06 -14.17 -0.95
C VAL A 402 14.93 -15.27 -1.56
N TYR A 403 14.33 -16.03 -2.46
CA TYR A 403 15.02 -16.94 -3.36
C TYR A 403 14.85 -16.46 -4.81
N ILE A 404 15.92 -16.48 -5.59
CA ILE A 404 15.89 -16.20 -7.04
C ILE A 404 16.34 -17.46 -7.78
N ASN A 405 15.46 -18.02 -8.62
CA ASN A 405 15.71 -19.28 -9.34
C ASN A 405 16.24 -20.40 -8.43
N GLY A 406 15.64 -20.54 -7.23
CA GLY A 406 16.04 -21.54 -6.23
C GLY A 406 17.30 -21.21 -5.43
N LYS A 407 17.98 -20.08 -5.70
CA LYS A 407 19.15 -19.65 -4.93
C LYS A 407 18.76 -18.66 -3.84
N TYR A 408 19.27 -18.89 -2.62
CA TYR A 408 19.07 -17.97 -1.50
C TYR A 408 19.67 -16.60 -1.82
N ASN A 409 18.88 -15.54 -1.62
CA ASN A 409 19.23 -14.15 -1.94
C ASN A 409 18.98 -13.23 -0.73
N GLY A 410 19.03 -13.75 0.49
CA GLY A 410 18.88 -12.95 1.72
C GLY A 410 17.44 -12.52 2.00
N MET A 411 17.29 -11.54 2.89
CA MET A 411 16.01 -10.94 3.25
C MET A 411 15.73 -9.67 2.45
N LEU A 412 14.45 -9.41 2.19
CA LEU A 412 13.90 -8.11 1.80
C LEU A 412 12.61 -7.87 2.60
N ASN A 413 12.23 -6.60 2.76
CA ASN A 413 11.00 -6.21 3.41
C ASN A 413 9.88 -6.11 2.37
N ILE A 414 8.82 -6.91 2.49
CA ILE A 414 7.56 -6.66 1.79
C ILE A 414 6.98 -5.37 2.37
N ARG A 415 6.72 -4.39 1.50
CA ARG A 415 6.10 -3.11 1.86
C ARG A 415 4.96 -2.80 0.92
N GLU A 416 3.92 -2.13 1.43
CA GLU A 416 3.04 -1.36 0.56
C GLU A 416 3.85 -0.31 -0.21
N ARG A 417 3.36 0.11 -1.38
CA ARG A 417 3.96 1.24 -2.08
C ARG A 417 3.61 2.55 -1.38
N SER A 418 4.37 3.61 -1.65
CA SER A 418 4.08 4.99 -1.23
C SER A 418 3.52 5.83 -2.40
N ASN A 419 2.82 5.18 -3.33
CA ASN A 419 2.25 5.82 -4.53
C ASN A 419 0.72 5.60 -4.56
N GLU A 420 0.08 5.89 -5.69
CA GLU A 420 -1.36 5.79 -5.89
C GLU A 420 -1.96 4.41 -5.55
N ASP A 421 -1.15 3.34 -5.62
CA ASP A 421 -1.59 2.00 -5.26
C ASP A 421 -1.84 1.83 -3.76
N ASN A 422 -1.19 2.62 -2.91
CA ASN A 422 -1.47 2.66 -1.47
C ASN A 422 -2.89 3.15 -1.22
N ILE A 423 -3.25 4.27 -1.85
CA ILE A 423 -4.55 4.90 -1.70
C ILE A 423 -5.65 4.00 -2.26
N TYR A 424 -5.44 3.43 -3.44
CA TYR A 424 -6.35 2.42 -3.99
C TYR A 424 -6.63 1.29 -2.99
N THR A 425 -5.57 0.75 -2.38
CA THR A 425 -5.67 -0.42 -1.49
C THR A 425 -6.38 -0.09 -0.18
N ASN A 426 -6.09 1.08 0.40
CA ASN A 426 -6.56 1.45 1.74
C ASN A 426 -7.85 2.31 1.74
N TYR A 427 -8.28 2.82 0.59
CA TYR A 427 -9.46 3.67 0.45
C TYR A 427 -10.44 3.12 -0.60
N GLU A 428 -10.87 1.87 -0.42
CA GLU A 428 -11.98 1.25 -1.18
C GLU A 428 -11.82 1.33 -2.71
N GLY A 429 -10.58 1.23 -3.22
CA GLY A 429 -10.31 1.28 -4.65
C GLY A 429 -10.28 2.68 -5.25
N LEU A 430 -10.15 3.74 -4.44
CA LEU A 430 -10.04 5.13 -4.91
C LEU A 430 -8.84 5.31 -5.88
N GLU A 431 -9.13 5.73 -7.11
CA GLU A 431 -8.13 6.01 -8.15
C GLU A 431 -8.13 7.49 -8.59
N ASP A 432 -9.24 8.21 -8.39
CA ASP A 432 -9.40 9.60 -8.82
C ASP A 432 -8.81 10.56 -7.78
N ILE A 433 -7.48 10.70 -7.84
CA ILE A 433 -6.67 11.47 -6.88
C ILE A 433 -5.66 12.36 -7.61
N ASP A 434 -5.24 13.43 -6.92
CA ASP A 434 -3.96 14.07 -7.21
C ASP A 434 -2.93 13.53 -6.23
N MET A 435 -1.73 13.20 -6.70
CA MET A 435 -0.62 12.80 -5.84
C MET A 435 0.70 13.41 -6.31
N ILE A 436 1.41 14.02 -5.37
CA ILE A 436 2.64 14.77 -5.62
C ILE A 436 3.70 14.34 -4.61
N GLU A 437 4.90 14.08 -5.09
CA GLU A 437 6.05 13.74 -4.28
C GLU A 437 7.05 14.90 -4.27
N ASN A 438 7.57 15.24 -3.08
CA ASN A 438 8.56 16.29 -2.82
C ASN A 438 8.18 17.71 -3.28
N GLY A 439 6.93 17.92 -3.69
CA GLY A 439 6.44 19.19 -4.23
C GLY A 439 6.87 19.50 -5.67
N TRP A 440 7.57 18.57 -6.34
CA TRP A 440 8.08 18.74 -7.71
C TRP A 440 7.87 17.54 -8.63
N GLU A 441 7.46 16.37 -8.13
CA GLU A 441 7.13 15.19 -8.93
C GLU A 441 5.62 14.92 -8.92
N LEU A 442 4.97 14.99 -10.09
CA LEU A 442 3.58 14.55 -10.24
C LEU A 442 3.53 13.03 -10.41
N LYS A 443 2.84 12.34 -9.50
CA LYS A 443 2.66 10.88 -9.57
C LYS A 443 1.42 10.52 -10.37
N VAL A 444 0.29 11.17 -10.06
CA VAL A 444 -1.00 11.03 -10.76
C VAL A 444 -1.84 12.30 -10.56
N GLY A 445 -2.80 12.53 -11.46
CA GLY A 445 -3.67 13.70 -11.43
C GLY A 445 -3.06 14.89 -12.16
N ASP A 446 -3.21 16.10 -11.60
CA ASP A 446 -2.63 17.32 -12.14
C ASP A 446 -2.13 18.29 -11.04
N TRP A 447 -1.61 19.43 -11.47
CA TRP A 447 -0.99 20.43 -10.59
C TRP A 447 -1.94 21.52 -10.11
N GLU A 448 -3.18 21.60 -10.60
CA GLU A 448 -4.03 22.79 -10.49
C GLU A 448 -4.36 23.10 -9.02
N HIS A 449 -4.89 22.11 -8.29
CA HIS A 449 -5.26 22.28 -6.89
C HIS A 449 -4.02 22.54 -6.01
N PHE A 450 -2.91 21.85 -6.30
CA PHE A 450 -1.67 22.02 -5.53
C PHE A 450 -1.07 23.40 -5.73
N ASN A 451 -1.07 23.93 -6.95
CA ASN A 451 -0.57 25.28 -7.23
C ASN A 451 -1.41 26.36 -6.56
N ARG A 452 -2.75 26.20 -6.50
CA ARG A 452 -3.62 27.10 -5.74
C ARG A 452 -3.33 27.04 -4.24
N PHE A 453 -3.16 25.84 -3.69
CA PHE A 453 -2.79 25.68 -2.29
C PHE A 453 -1.41 26.28 -1.99
N LYS A 454 -0.42 26.09 -2.88
CA LYS A 454 0.90 26.76 -2.78
C LYS A 454 0.79 28.27 -2.78
N ALA A 455 -0.04 28.86 -3.63
CA ALA A 455 -0.26 30.29 -3.66
C ALA A 455 -0.89 30.78 -2.34
N PHE A 456 -1.87 30.04 -1.81
CA PHE A 456 -2.50 30.33 -0.51
C PHE A 456 -1.45 30.38 0.62
N TYR A 457 -0.66 29.33 0.84
CA TYR A 457 0.32 29.32 1.94
C TYR A 457 1.60 30.14 1.64
N GLN A 458 1.71 30.84 0.51
CA GLN A 458 2.77 31.84 0.35
C GLN A 458 2.50 33.08 1.23
N GLU A 459 1.24 33.40 1.44
CA GLU A 459 0.76 34.50 2.27
C GLU A 459 0.87 34.15 3.76
N HIS A 460 0.79 35.17 4.61
CA HIS A 460 0.89 35.08 6.07
C HIS A 460 -0.49 35.23 6.73
N GLY A 461 -0.64 34.78 7.97
CA GLY A 461 -1.78 35.15 8.82
C GLY A 461 -3.10 34.42 8.54
N HIS A 462 -3.07 33.32 7.80
CA HIS A 462 -4.24 32.44 7.65
C HIS A 462 -4.56 31.71 8.96
N THR A 463 -5.86 31.54 9.21
CA THR A 463 -6.37 30.81 10.37
C THR A 463 -6.33 29.30 10.15
N LEU A 464 -6.30 28.52 11.25
CA LEU A 464 -6.44 27.06 11.18
C LEU A 464 -7.69 26.63 10.39
N ALA A 465 -8.82 27.32 10.58
CA ALA A 465 -10.06 27.00 9.88
C ALA A 465 -9.95 27.16 8.36
N GLU A 466 -9.19 28.14 7.87
CA GLU A 466 -8.93 28.30 6.43
C GLU A 466 -8.03 27.18 5.90
N TYR A 467 -6.99 26.79 6.64
CA TYR A 467 -6.15 25.64 6.25
C TYR A 467 -6.93 24.33 6.21
N GLU A 468 -7.86 24.11 7.14
CA GLU A 468 -8.71 22.90 7.19
C GLU A 468 -9.67 22.79 5.99
N THR A 469 -9.80 23.83 5.15
CA THR A 469 -10.49 23.74 3.85
C THR A 469 -9.60 23.15 2.76
N TRP A 470 -8.28 23.28 2.89
CA TRP A 470 -7.29 22.83 1.91
C TRP A 470 -6.70 21.45 2.24
N MET A 471 -6.54 21.16 3.53
CA MET A 471 -5.72 20.06 4.00
C MET A 471 -6.24 19.48 5.32
N ASP A 472 -5.79 18.28 5.67
CA ASP A 472 -5.99 17.73 7.02
C ASP A 472 -4.88 18.21 7.96
N CYS A 473 -5.13 19.26 8.75
CA CYS A 473 -4.07 19.82 9.59
C CYS A 473 -3.62 18.88 10.71
N LYS A 474 -4.51 18.00 11.21
CA LYS A 474 -4.17 17.04 12.26
C LYS A 474 -3.26 15.94 11.74
N GLU A 475 -3.56 15.40 10.57
CA GLU A 475 -2.68 14.44 9.90
C GLU A 475 -1.31 15.06 9.59
N TYR A 476 -1.27 16.33 9.15
CA TYR A 476 0.00 17.02 8.94
C TYR A 476 0.80 17.19 10.23
N ILE A 477 0.16 17.55 11.34
CA ILE A 477 0.80 17.59 12.66
C ILE A 477 1.42 16.23 12.99
N ASN A 478 0.72 15.13 12.71
CA ASN A 478 1.23 13.78 12.95
C ASN A 478 2.49 13.49 12.13
N LEU A 479 2.48 13.81 10.82
CA LEU A 479 3.65 13.68 9.94
C LEU A 479 4.83 14.50 10.44
N MET A 480 4.59 15.75 10.86
CA MET A 480 5.62 16.66 11.34
C MET A 480 6.22 16.20 12.67
N ILE A 481 5.38 15.78 13.64
CA ILE A 481 5.85 15.24 14.92
C ILE A 481 6.72 14.01 14.68
N MET A 482 6.28 13.06 13.85
CA MET A 482 7.04 11.84 13.56
C MET A 482 8.44 12.18 13.03
N ASN A 483 8.53 12.99 11.97
CA ASN A 483 9.83 13.29 11.34
C ASN A 483 10.75 14.12 12.25
N LEU A 484 10.20 15.11 12.97
CA LEU A 484 10.99 15.93 13.90
C LEU A 484 11.41 15.13 15.13
N PHE A 485 10.54 14.31 15.70
CA PHE A 485 10.88 13.46 16.86
C PHE A 485 11.96 12.45 16.49
N TYR A 486 11.82 11.72 15.40
CA TYR A 486 12.81 10.74 14.97
C TYR A 486 14.04 11.35 14.29
N ASN A 487 14.13 12.68 14.16
CA ASN A 487 15.23 13.38 13.49
C ASN A 487 15.49 12.82 12.09
N ASN A 488 14.45 12.75 11.26
CA ASN A 488 14.59 12.37 9.86
C ASN A 488 15.26 13.52 9.08
N GLN A 489 16.55 13.41 8.81
CA GLN A 489 17.35 14.50 8.23
C GLN A 489 17.20 14.61 6.70
N ASP A 490 16.44 13.71 6.07
CA ASP A 490 16.08 13.76 4.64
C ASP A 490 14.77 14.53 4.38
N PHE A 491 13.98 14.81 5.42
CA PHE A 491 12.69 15.50 5.38
C PHE A 491 12.80 16.96 5.84
N PRO A 492 12.10 17.96 5.27
CA PRO A 492 11.01 17.87 4.28
C PRO A 492 11.42 18.12 2.82
N GLY A 493 12.69 18.44 2.54
CA GLY A 493 13.16 18.70 1.17
C GLY A 493 13.10 17.45 0.28
N ASN A 494 13.04 16.28 0.90
CA ASN A 494 12.74 15.00 0.28
C ASN A 494 11.76 14.20 1.18
N ASN A 495 11.27 13.07 0.67
CA ASN A 495 10.43 12.10 1.39
C ASN A 495 9.11 12.64 1.93
N ILE A 496 8.47 13.53 1.18
CA ILE A 496 7.09 13.99 1.47
C ILE A 496 6.16 13.64 0.32
N VAL A 497 5.09 12.88 0.61
CA VAL A 497 4.08 12.45 -0.36
C VAL A 497 2.75 13.06 0.01
N TRP A 498 2.20 13.85 -0.91
CA TRP A 498 0.92 14.53 -0.81
C TRP A 498 -0.11 13.80 -1.64
N TRP A 499 -1.33 13.65 -1.13
CA TRP A 499 -2.43 13.19 -1.96
C TRP A 499 -3.74 13.87 -1.59
N ARG A 500 -4.68 13.94 -2.53
CA ARG A 500 -6.08 14.34 -2.27
C ARG A 500 -7.04 13.60 -3.21
N PRO A 501 -8.27 13.28 -2.77
CA PRO A 501 -9.33 12.89 -3.70
C PRO A 501 -9.71 14.06 -4.60
N ARG A 502 -10.01 13.80 -5.88
CA ARG A 502 -10.44 14.82 -6.86
C ARG A 502 -11.92 15.16 -6.73
N THR A 503 -12.36 15.45 -5.50
CA THR A 503 -13.71 15.94 -5.19
C THR A 503 -13.68 17.43 -4.88
N GLU A 504 -14.85 18.08 -4.87
CA GLU A 504 -14.97 19.51 -4.54
C GLU A 504 -14.48 19.82 -3.12
N THR A 505 -14.72 18.92 -2.17
CA THR A 505 -14.28 19.04 -0.77
C THR A 505 -13.02 18.25 -0.45
N GLY A 506 -12.30 17.78 -1.47
CA GLY A 506 -11.13 16.90 -1.30
C GLY A 506 -9.91 17.65 -0.78
N ARG A 507 -9.45 17.27 0.41
CA ARG A 507 -8.34 17.91 1.13
C ARG A 507 -7.02 17.16 0.96
N TRP A 508 -5.92 17.88 1.03
CA TRP A 508 -4.57 17.32 1.05
C TRP A 508 -4.29 16.52 2.32
N ARG A 509 -3.72 15.32 2.12
CA ARG A 509 -3.35 14.29 3.09
C ARG A 509 -1.95 13.77 2.76
N TRP A 510 -1.35 12.93 3.61
CA TRP A 510 0.05 12.51 3.45
C TRP A 510 0.30 11.03 3.69
N VAL A 511 1.21 10.47 2.90
CA VAL A 511 1.75 9.12 3.13
C VAL A 511 3.16 9.23 3.73
N ALA A 512 3.37 8.68 4.92
CA ALA A 512 4.68 8.50 5.53
C ALA A 512 5.57 7.62 4.63
N LYS A 513 6.79 8.08 4.37
CA LYS A 513 7.71 7.47 3.42
C LYS A 513 9.15 7.66 3.86
N ASP A 514 9.97 6.61 3.67
CA ASP A 514 11.43 6.69 3.61
C ASP A 514 12.03 7.42 4.82
N THR A 515 11.75 6.84 6.00
CA THR A 515 12.12 7.40 7.29
C THR A 515 13.36 6.73 7.88
N ASP A 516 14.03 5.86 7.13
CA ASP A 516 15.22 5.16 7.62
C ASP A 516 16.38 6.09 7.97
N PHE A 517 16.46 7.31 7.42
CA PHE A 517 17.44 8.32 7.84
C PHE A 517 17.05 9.06 9.14
N GLY A 518 16.49 8.33 10.11
CA GLY A 518 16.12 8.80 11.43
C GLY A 518 16.64 7.89 12.55
N LEU A 519 16.18 8.13 13.79
CA LEU A 519 16.43 7.28 14.96
C LEU A 519 17.95 7.07 15.25
N GLY A 520 18.77 8.07 14.90
CA GLY A 520 20.21 8.06 15.15
C GLY A 520 21.08 7.35 14.12
N LEU A 521 20.53 7.03 12.93
CA LEU A 521 21.35 6.49 11.83
C LEU A 521 22.57 7.40 11.55
N TYR A 522 23.69 6.78 11.20
CA TYR A 522 24.99 7.45 10.99
C TYR A 522 25.48 8.27 12.21
N SER A 523 25.17 7.80 13.43
CA SER A 523 25.58 8.44 14.69
C SER A 523 25.00 9.85 14.92
N SER A 524 23.87 10.17 14.27
CA SER A 524 23.18 11.44 14.48
C SER A 524 22.71 11.57 15.94
N ALA A 525 23.04 12.68 16.60
CA ALA A 525 22.83 12.82 18.05
C ALA A 525 21.35 12.92 18.44
N ALA A 526 20.95 12.28 19.54
CA ALA A 526 19.58 12.41 20.07
C ALA A 526 19.24 13.86 20.47
N THR A 527 20.25 14.66 20.78
CA THR A 527 20.15 16.07 21.14
C THR A 527 20.16 17.03 19.95
N TYR A 528 20.20 16.53 18.71
CA TYR A 528 20.11 17.38 17.51
C TYR A 528 18.85 18.25 17.56
N LYS A 529 19.03 19.58 17.47
CA LYS A 529 17.95 20.55 17.64
C LYS A 529 17.12 20.67 16.37
N THR A 530 16.16 19.77 16.21
CA THR A 530 15.39 19.64 14.96
C THR A 530 14.55 20.87 14.65
N PHE A 531 14.04 21.60 15.64
CA PHE A 531 13.32 22.86 15.39
C PHE A 531 14.24 23.99 14.93
N GLU A 532 15.40 24.13 15.57
CA GLU A 532 16.42 25.13 15.15
C GLU A 532 16.89 24.84 13.73
N TRP A 533 17.20 23.57 13.44
CA TRP A 533 17.51 23.14 12.09
C TRP A 533 16.37 23.45 11.11
N PHE A 534 15.14 23.05 11.42
CA PHE A 534 14.01 23.24 10.51
C PHE A 534 13.75 24.71 10.17
N TYR A 535 14.00 25.65 11.09
CA TYR A 535 13.78 27.09 10.87
C TYR A 535 15.01 27.84 10.37
N ASN A 536 16.21 27.26 10.47
CA ASN A 536 17.46 27.91 10.13
C ASN A 536 18.31 27.05 9.18
N PRO A 537 18.34 27.35 7.86
CA PRO A 537 19.16 26.61 6.90
C PRO A 537 20.67 26.73 7.16
N ASN A 538 21.11 27.66 8.03
CA ASN A 538 22.52 27.78 8.43
C ASN A 538 22.88 26.98 9.69
N TYR A 539 21.92 26.32 10.33
CA TYR A 539 22.17 25.52 11.56
C TYR A 539 23.13 24.37 11.29
N ASP A 540 22.92 23.66 10.18
CA ASP A 540 23.72 22.51 9.75
C ASP A 540 23.83 22.55 8.23
N LYS A 541 25.02 22.86 7.73
CA LYS A 541 25.27 23.06 6.30
C LYS A 541 25.20 21.75 5.51
N ASP A 542 25.48 20.62 6.15
CA ASP A 542 25.51 19.31 5.46
C ASP A 542 24.08 18.83 5.16
N HIS A 543 23.11 19.29 5.95
CA HIS A 543 21.68 18.98 5.79
C HIS A 543 20.84 20.20 5.36
N ALA A 544 21.47 21.30 4.95
CA ALA A 544 20.78 22.55 4.56
C ALA A 544 19.93 22.42 3.29
N TRP A 545 20.20 21.39 2.47
CA TRP A 545 19.44 21.12 1.27
C TRP A 545 18.02 20.61 1.58
N ALA A 546 17.80 19.99 2.75
CA ALA A 546 16.52 19.41 3.13
C ALA A 546 15.59 20.41 3.83
N ASN A 547 16.10 21.52 4.37
CA ASN A 547 15.32 22.51 5.13
C ASN A 547 15.25 23.89 4.45
N THR A 548 15.21 23.93 3.11
CA THR A 548 15.09 25.18 2.35
C THR A 548 13.85 25.98 2.77
N SER A 549 13.86 27.28 2.49
CA SER A 549 12.74 28.16 2.85
C SER A 549 11.43 27.72 2.19
N GLU A 550 11.52 27.16 0.99
CA GLU A 550 10.44 26.59 0.21
C GLU A 550 9.90 25.32 0.86
N ALA A 551 10.78 24.37 1.20
CA ALA A 551 10.40 23.07 1.76
C ALA A 551 9.74 23.18 3.14
N THR A 552 10.16 24.15 3.96
CA THR A 552 9.67 24.34 5.33
C THR A 552 8.49 25.31 5.42
N ARG A 553 8.14 25.99 4.31
CA ARG A 553 7.22 27.14 4.31
C ARG A 553 5.86 26.83 4.94
N LEU A 554 5.21 25.75 4.52
CA LEU A 554 3.86 25.43 4.99
C LEU A 554 3.82 25.28 6.51
N PHE A 555 4.74 24.50 7.09
CA PHE A 555 4.79 24.34 8.55
C PHE A 555 5.04 25.67 9.25
N ARG A 556 5.98 26.49 8.75
CA ARG A 556 6.26 27.82 9.33
C ARG A 556 5.03 28.72 9.31
N ARG A 557 4.20 28.65 8.27
CA ARG A 557 2.95 29.40 8.16
C ARG A 557 1.87 28.91 9.10
N LEU A 558 1.66 27.61 9.17
CA LEU A 558 0.70 27.01 10.10
C LEU A 558 1.04 27.36 11.56
N MET A 559 2.34 27.42 11.89
CA MET A 559 2.80 27.79 13.23
C MET A 559 2.61 29.27 13.60
N GLU A 560 2.21 30.13 12.65
CA GLU A 560 1.76 31.52 12.92
C GLU A 560 0.37 31.54 13.57
N ASP A 561 -0.46 30.52 13.35
CA ASP A 561 -1.78 30.36 13.96
C ASP A 561 -1.66 29.75 15.38
N ALA A 562 -2.30 30.41 16.35
CA ALA A 562 -2.20 30.02 17.76
C ALA A 562 -2.91 28.69 18.08
N ASP A 563 -3.95 28.32 17.33
CA ASP A 563 -4.67 27.06 17.51
C ASP A 563 -3.86 25.90 16.94
N PHE A 564 -3.28 26.04 15.76
CA PHE A 564 -2.38 25.05 15.19
C PHE A 564 -1.13 24.86 16.05
N GLN A 565 -0.49 25.95 16.47
CA GLN A 565 0.67 25.88 17.37
C GLN A 565 0.29 25.18 18.69
N ARG A 566 -0.91 25.44 19.21
CA ARG A 566 -1.40 24.75 20.41
C ARG A 566 -1.53 23.25 20.17
N GLU A 567 -2.25 22.84 19.13
CA GLU A 567 -2.46 21.44 18.77
C GLU A 567 -1.13 20.70 18.55
N PHE A 568 -0.18 21.30 17.83
CA PHE A 568 1.13 20.70 17.58
C PHE A 568 1.89 20.41 18.88
N ILE A 569 1.99 21.39 19.78
CA ILE A 569 2.73 21.26 21.03
C ILE A 569 2.03 20.27 21.99
N ASP A 570 0.70 20.34 22.10
CA ASP A 570 -0.09 19.47 22.97
C ASP A 570 0.04 18.02 22.52
N ARG A 571 -0.18 17.75 21.23
CA ARG A 571 -0.06 16.41 20.65
C ARG A 571 1.35 15.86 20.81
N ALA A 572 2.38 16.66 20.53
CA ALA A 572 3.76 16.21 20.71
C ALA A 572 4.02 15.78 22.16
N ALA A 573 3.62 16.57 23.16
CA ALA A 573 3.79 16.21 24.56
C ALA A 573 2.97 14.96 24.95
N ILE A 574 1.72 14.87 24.49
CA ILE A 574 0.84 13.74 24.80
C ILE A 574 1.38 12.46 24.16
N TYR A 575 1.81 12.49 22.91
CA TYR A 575 2.34 11.31 22.23
C TYR A 575 3.59 10.77 22.92
N LEU A 576 4.51 11.65 23.35
CA LEU A 576 5.74 11.27 24.06
C LEU A 576 5.49 10.59 25.43
N GLY A 577 4.40 10.95 26.12
CA GLY A 577 3.99 10.31 27.38
C GLY A 577 3.02 9.15 27.21
N ASP A 578 2.68 8.81 25.96
CA ASP A 578 1.77 7.74 25.58
C ASP A 578 2.49 6.78 24.62
N PHE A 579 2.09 6.70 23.36
CA PHE A 579 2.60 5.69 22.42
C PHE A 579 4.00 5.94 21.86
N LEU A 580 4.51 7.18 21.87
CA LEU A 580 5.90 7.51 21.53
C LEU A 580 6.85 7.45 22.74
N SER A 581 6.42 6.87 23.86
CA SER A 581 7.30 6.56 24.98
C SER A 581 8.28 5.43 24.62
N GLU A 582 9.42 5.35 25.33
CA GLU A 582 10.40 4.27 25.15
C GLU A 582 9.71 2.91 25.25
N LYS A 583 8.91 2.70 26.30
CA LYS A 583 8.21 1.44 26.56
C LYS A 583 7.38 1.01 25.36
N ASN A 584 6.53 1.90 24.84
CA ASN A 584 5.57 1.55 23.80
C ASN A 584 6.24 1.38 22.42
N ILE A 585 7.24 2.20 22.09
CA ILE A 585 8.05 1.99 20.89
C ILE A 585 8.82 0.67 20.98
N ARG A 586 9.39 0.34 22.16
CA ARG A 586 10.14 -0.89 22.39
C ARG A 586 9.27 -2.14 22.31
N LEU A 587 8.02 -2.09 22.77
CA LEU A 587 7.08 -3.21 22.61
C LEU A 587 6.89 -3.59 21.13
N LEU A 588 6.75 -2.59 20.26
CA LEU A 588 6.67 -2.81 18.82
C LEU A 588 8.01 -3.27 18.23
N TRP A 589 9.07 -2.54 18.54
CA TRP A 589 10.42 -2.79 18.03
C TRP A 589 10.90 -4.19 18.37
N ASP A 590 10.82 -4.58 19.64
CA ASP A 590 11.40 -5.82 20.14
C ASP A 590 10.72 -7.03 19.48
N ASP A 591 9.42 -6.94 19.20
CA ASP A 591 8.72 -7.95 18.40
C ASP A 591 9.27 -8.03 16.96
N MET A 592 9.40 -6.88 16.28
CA MET A 592 9.97 -6.83 14.92
C MET A 592 11.41 -7.37 14.87
N TYR A 593 12.25 -7.01 15.86
CA TYR A 593 13.59 -7.55 16.01
C TYR A 593 13.56 -9.08 16.20
N ASN A 594 12.67 -9.57 17.07
CA ASN A 594 12.53 -11.00 17.33
C ASN A 594 12.13 -11.80 16.09
N GLN A 595 11.34 -11.21 15.18
CA GLN A 595 11.00 -11.82 13.90
C GLN A 595 12.23 -11.96 12.98
N ILE A 596 13.10 -10.94 12.89
CA ILE A 596 14.19 -10.93 11.91
C ILE A 596 15.51 -11.50 12.43
N LYS A 597 15.79 -11.43 13.74
CA LYS A 597 17.14 -11.65 14.31
C LYS A 597 17.83 -12.95 13.87
N THR A 598 17.07 -14.04 13.76
CA THR A 598 17.60 -15.35 13.39
C THR A 598 18.01 -15.39 11.92
N GLU A 599 17.15 -14.88 11.04
CA GLU A 599 17.39 -14.89 9.60
C GLU A 599 18.40 -13.81 9.18
N TYR A 600 18.45 -12.70 9.91
CA TYR A 600 19.36 -11.60 9.64
C TYR A 600 20.83 -12.03 9.69
N LEU A 601 21.19 -12.98 10.56
CA LEU A 601 22.54 -13.59 10.59
C LEU A 601 22.92 -14.24 9.25
N HIS A 602 21.96 -14.81 8.53
CA HIS A 602 22.17 -15.40 7.21
C HIS A 602 22.14 -14.37 6.08
N HIS A 603 21.31 -13.33 6.20
CA HIS A 603 21.30 -12.20 5.26
C HIS A 603 22.66 -11.49 5.25
N ARG A 604 23.20 -11.19 6.44
CA ARG A 604 24.48 -10.49 6.64
C ARG A 604 25.66 -11.16 5.93
N LYS A 605 25.69 -12.49 5.86
CA LYS A 605 26.72 -13.25 5.12
C LYS A 605 26.78 -12.93 3.62
N LEU A 606 25.69 -12.43 3.03
CA LEU A 606 25.64 -12.06 1.61
C LEU A 606 26.04 -10.61 1.35
N VAL A 607 25.96 -9.75 2.34
CA VAL A 607 26.10 -8.29 2.18
C VAL A 607 27.31 -7.77 2.92
N ASN A 608 27.28 -7.84 4.25
CA ASN A 608 28.36 -7.43 5.13
C ASN A 608 28.29 -8.24 6.43
N GLU A 609 29.13 -9.27 6.55
CA GLU A 609 29.03 -10.21 7.67
C GLU A 609 29.44 -9.55 9.00
N TRP A 610 30.49 -8.75 8.98
CA TRP A 610 31.19 -8.31 10.19
C TRP A 610 30.88 -6.87 10.62
N TRP A 611 30.48 -5.99 9.70
CA TRP A 611 30.27 -4.56 9.99
C TRP A 611 28.91 -4.07 9.50
N PRO A 612 28.23 -3.15 10.23
CA PRO A 612 28.47 -2.77 11.62
C PRO A 612 28.21 -3.93 12.59
N ASN A 613 28.55 -3.78 13.88
CA ASN A 613 28.17 -4.76 14.90
C ASN A 613 26.69 -4.55 15.23
N TYR A 614 25.83 -5.51 14.85
CA TYR A 614 24.37 -5.36 14.98
C TYR A 614 23.91 -5.11 16.43
N THR A 615 24.48 -5.82 17.41
CA THR A 615 24.15 -5.62 18.82
C THR A 615 24.49 -4.21 19.29
N ASN A 616 25.61 -3.65 18.83
CA ASN A 616 25.98 -2.26 19.13
C ASN A 616 25.04 -1.27 18.45
N GLU A 617 24.61 -1.50 17.21
CA GLU A 617 23.63 -0.65 16.53
C GLU A 617 22.29 -0.67 17.26
N LEU A 618 21.82 -1.84 17.68
CA LEU A 618 20.60 -2.00 18.46
C LEU A 618 20.69 -1.24 19.79
N ASN A 619 21.77 -1.42 20.54
CA ASN A 619 22.00 -0.73 21.81
C ASN A 619 22.13 0.79 21.63
N THR A 620 22.80 1.23 20.57
CA THR A 620 22.97 2.66 20.26
C THR A 620 21.63 3.30 19.94
N ALA A 621 20.80 2.65 19.14
CA ALA A 621 19.50 3.19 18.78
C ALA A 621 18.49 3.15 19.95
N HIS A 622 18.55 2.14 20.82
CA HIS A 622 17.81 2.14 22.09
C HIS A 622 18.24 3.32 22.98
N LYS A 623 19.55 3.49 23.18
CA LYS A 623 20.08 4.62 23.95
C LYS A 623 19.66 5.96 23.34
N TRP A 624 19.72 6.07 22.02
CA TRP A 624 19.29 7.27 21.29
C TRP A 624 17.84 7.61 21.58
N LEU A 625 16.94 6.62 21.54
CA LEU A 625 15.52 6.82 21.82
C LEU A 625 15.29 7.36 23.23
N ASN A 626 15.99 6.78 24.21
CA ASN A 626 15.87 7.15 25.63
C ASN A 626 16.37 8.57 25.89
N GLU A 627 17.41 8.99 25.19
CA GLU A 627 17.94 10.35 25.25
C GLU A 627 17.08 11.34 24.45
N ARG A 628 16.42 10.88 23.38
CA ARG A 628 15.63 11.72 22.48
C ARG A 628 14.37 12.24 23.17
N ILE A 629 13.65 11.41 23.92
CA ILE A 629 12.39 11.79 24.57
C ILE A 629 12.55 13.03 25.48
N PRO A 630 13.43 13.01 26.52
CA PRO A 630 13.62 14.19 27.37
C PRO A 630 14.22 15.36 26.59
N SER A 631 15.08 15.12 25.58
CA SER A 631 15.61 16.18 24.73
C SER A 631 14.50 16.87 23.93
N PHE A 632 13.56 16.12 23.36
CA PHE A 632 12.51 16.68 22.51
C PHE A 632 11.50 17.51 23.32
N TYR A 633 11.12 17.09 24.53
CA TYR A 633 10.38 17.94 25.47
C TYR A 633 11.12 19.26 25.73
N GLN A 634 12.42 19.20 26.01
CA GLN A 634 13.21 20.40 26.28
C GLN A 634 13.32 21.30 25.05
N GLN A 635 13.46 20.74 23.85
CA GLN A 635 13.50 21.51 22.61
C GLN A 635 12.18 22.24 22.33
N ILE A 636 11.03 21.60 22.58
CA ILE A 636 9.71 22.27 22.48
C ILE A 636 9.63 23.43 23.47
N SER A 637 10.02 23.20 24.73
CA SER A 637 10.09 24.23 25.78
C SER A 637 10.97 25.40 25.36
N ASP A 638 12.20 25.13 24.93
CA ASP A 638 13.19 26.15 24.61
C ASP A 638 12.84 26.92 23.34
N PHE A 639 12.30 26.26 22.32
CA PHE A 639 12.00 26.88 21.04
C PHE A 639 10.72 27.72 21.11
N TYR A 640 9.63 27.15 21.64
CA TYR A 640 8.33 27.82 21.70
C TYR A 640 8.09 28.61 23.00
N LYS A 641 9.06 28.61 23.93
CA LYS A 641 8.99 29.34 25.21
C LYS A 641 7.76 29.00 26.05
N VAL A 642 7.33 27.74 26.02
CA VAL A 642 6.13 27.26 26.73
C VAL A 642 6.37 26.89 28.20
N GLY A 643 7.56 27.16 28.72
CA GLY A 643 7.96 26.84 30.09
C GLY A 643 8.43 25.40 30.25
N ASN A 644 8.99 25.09 31.42
CA ASN A 644 9.60 23.79 31.68
C ASN A 644 8.57 22.66 31.66
N PRO A 645 8.93 21.48 31.12
CA PRO A 645 8.07 20.30 31.17
C PRO A 645 8.04 19.70 32.58
N VAL A 646 6.84 19.57 33.14
CA VAL A 646 6.56 18.99 34.46
C VAL A 646 6.12 17.53 34.30
N PRO A 647 6.72 16.57 35.03
CA PRO A 647 6.25 15.19 35.11
C PRO A 647 4.77 15.11 35.46
N LEU A 648 4.02 14.36 34.66
CA LEU A 648 2.58 14.19 34.78
C LEU A 648 2.22 12.71 34.59
N THR A 649 1.52 12.14 35.57
CA THR A 649 0.87 10.84 35.42
C THR A 649 -0.65 10.95 35.47
N ILE A 650 -1.34 10.13 34.69
CA ILE A 650 -2.80 9.97 34.75
C ILE A 650 -3.08 8.48 34.95
N ASN A 651 -3.82 8.11 35.99
CA ASN A 651 -4.24 6.74 36.33
C ASN A 651 -3.11 5.71 36.46
N ALA A 652 -1.87 6.15 36.73
CA ALA A 652 -0.71 5.26 36.89
C ALA A 652 -0.92 4.21 38.00
N THR A 653 -1.66 4.54 39.06
CA THR A 653 -1.95 3.66 40.20
C THR A 653 -3.31 2.98 40.12
N MET A 654 -4.10 3.24 39.07
CA MET A 654 -5.42 2.65 38.90
C MET A 654 -5.31 1.14 38.62
N ALA A 655 -6.32 0.36 39.00
CA ALA A 655 -6.36 -1.06 38.66
C ALA A 655 -6.46 -1.25 37.14
N GLU A 656 -5.77 -2.25 36.60
CA GLU A 656 -5.78 -2.53 35.15
C GLU A 656 -7.18 -2.84 34.63
N SER A 657 -8.01 -3.55 35.41
CA SER A 657 -9.40 -3.81 35.08
C SER A 657 -10.22 -2.54 34.86
N ASP A 658 -9.96 -1.50 35.66
CA ASP A 658 -10.67 -0.22 35.56
C ASP A 658 -10.14 0.62 34.39
N ARG A 659 -8.82 0.58 34.14
CA ARG A 659 -8.24 1.19 32.95
C ARG A 659 -8.78 0.55 31.66
N ASN A 660 -8.89 -0.77 31.61
CA ASN A 660 -9.39 -1.50 30.45
C ASN A 660 -10.88 -1.21 30.18
N ALA A 661 -11.65 -0.88 31.22
CA ALA A 661 -13.05 -0.46 31.07
C ALA A 661 -13.18 1.01 30.63
N MET A 662 -12.11 1.81 30.72
CA MET A 662 -12.13 3.26 30.54
C MET A 662 -11.50 3.68 29.21
N THR A 663 -12.01 4.75 28.63
CA THR A 663 -11.35 5.52 27.56
C THR A 663 -11.08 6.92 28.06
N ILE A 664 -9.86 7.43 27.83
CA ILE A 664 -9.47 8.80 28.18
C ILE A 664 -9.11 9.58 26.93
N THR A 665 -9.54 10.85 26.91
CA THR A 665 -8.98 11.86 26.02
C THR A 665 -8.26 12.94 26.82
N PHE A 666 -7.05 13.29 26.41
CA PHE A 666 -6.27 14.41 26.92
C PHE A 666 -6.16 15.46 25.81
N ASN A 667 -6.71 16.67 26.01
CA ASN A 667 -6.79 17.75 25.01
C ASN A 667 -7.31 17.26 23.65
N GLY A 668 -8.34 16.41 23.68
CA GLY A 668 -8.93 15.81 22.49
C GLY A 668 -8.11 14.68 21.83
N VAL A 669 -6.92 14.36 22.33
CA VAL A 669 -6.14 13.18 21.94
C VAL A 669 -6.61 11.99 22.75
N ARG A 670 -7.06 10.93 22.09
CA ARG A 670 -7.35 9.65 22.75
C ARG A 670 -6.03 8.98 23.14
N LEU A 671 -5.89 8.63 24.41
CA LEU A 671 -4.74 7.86 24.90
C LEU A 671 -4.86 6.39 24.49
N THR A 672 -3.73 5.73 24.23
CA THR A 672 -3.71 4.31 23.83
C THR A 672 -4.23 3.39 24.93
N GLU A 673 -3.85 3.69 26.16
CA GLU A 673 -4.41 3.11 27.37
C GLU A 673 -5.09 4.22 28.17
N ALA A 674 -6.02 3.91 29.08
CA ALA A 674 -6.58 4.89 30.01
C ALA A 674 -5.56 5.30 31.11
N CYS A 675 -4.30 5.51 30.71
CA CYS A 675 -3.14 5.88 31.51
C CYS A 675 -2.25 6.83 30.71
N PHE A 676 -1.52 7.70 31.40
CA PHE A 676 -0.50 8.57 30.83
C PHE A 676 0.71 8.60 31.77
N ASP A 677 1.93 8.51 31.23
CA ASP A 677 3.16 8.64 31.99
C ASP A 677 4.19 9.42 31.17
N GLY A 678 4.23 10.73 31.38
CA GLY A 678 5.06 11.62 30.60
C GLY A 678 5.26 12.97 31.25
N LYS A 679 5.36 14.01 30.42
CA LYS A 679 5.48 15.39 30.88
C LYS A 679 4.51 16.28 30.12
N PHE A 680 4.12 17.38 30.75
CA PHE A 680 3.36 18.44 30.10
C PHE A 680 3.91 19.80 30.51
N PHE A 681 3.56 20.87 29.80
CA PHE A 681 4.19 22.18 30.02
C PHE A 681 3.45 23.00 31.07
N LYS A 682 4.22 23.64 31.96
CA LYS A 682 3.70 24.54 33.00
C LYS A 682 2.75 25.61 32.41
N ASN A 683 1.71 25.95 33.16
CA ASN A 683 0.66 26.94 32.85
C ASN A 683 -0.18 26.61 31.59
N ARG A 684 0.10 25.49 30.93
CA ARG A 684 -0.63 25.09 29.73
C ARG A 684 -1.95 24.42 30.12
N SER A 685 -3.00 24.75 29.38
CA SER A 685 -4.34 24.22 29.65
C SER A 685 -4.39 22.72 29.38
N MET A 686 -5.04 22.01 30.29
CA MET A 686 -5.31 20.58 30.21
C MET A 686 -6.81 20.34 30.35
N GLN A 687 -7.33 19.49 29.48
CA GLN A 687 -8.66 18.92 29.55
C GLN A 687 -8.54 17.41 29.46
N ILE A 688 -8.96 16.71 30.52
CA ILE A 688 -8.94 15.25 30.58
C ILE A 688 -10.37 14.77 30.76
N ASN A 689 -10.84 13.92 29.87
CA ASN A 689 -12.19 13.36 29.92
C ASN A 689 -12.12 11.84 29.95
N GLY A 690 -12.89 11.22 30.86
CA GLY A 690 -12.92 9.76 31.03
C GLY A 690 -14.33 9.21 30.88
N VAL A 691 -14.46 8.13 30.11
CA VAL A 691 -15.72 7.41 29.87
C VAL A 691 -15.52 5.94 30.14
N LEU A 692 -16.39 5.29 30.92
CA LEU A 692 -16.35 3.85 31.14
C LEU A 692 -17.40 3.13 30.29
N SER A 693 -17.03 1.95 29.82
CA SER A 693 -17.86 1.09 28.96
C SER A 693 -18.77 0.12 29.72
N ASP A 694 -18.55 -0.05 31.03
CA ASP A 694 -19.25 -1.01 31.89
C ASP A 694 -20.43 -0.39 32.69
N GLY A 695 -20.78 0.86 32.38
CA GLY A 695 -21.88 1.57 33.01
C GLY A 695 -21.53 2.29 34.30
N ARG A 696 -20.27 2.23 34.79
CA ARG A 696 -19.77 3.14 35.83
C ARG A 696 -19.48 4.53 35.26
N GLU A 697 -19.25 5.51 36.12
CA GLU A 697 -18.95 6.89 35.74
C GLU A 697 -17.71 7.42 36.44
N VAL A 698 -16.98 8.32 35.78
CA VAL A 698 -15.96 9.15 36.43
C VAL A 698 -16.68 10.24 37.24
N LYS A 699 -16.61 10.13 38.56
CA LYS A 699 -17.24 11.05 39.52
C LYS A 699 -16.40 12.29 39.80
N ALA A 700 -15.09 12.11 39.79
CA ALA A 700 -14.14 13.16 40.07
C ALA A 700 -12.76 12.76 39.58
N TRP A 701 -11.83 13.71 39.69
CA TRP A 701 -10.40 13.51 39.47
C TRP A 701 -9.65 13.95 40.71
N ASN A 702 -8.87 13.04 41.29
CA ASN A 702 -7.92 13.35 42.35
C ASN A 702 -6.63 13.84 41.70
N ILE A 703 -6.15 15.00 42.12
CA ILE A 703 -4.97 15.69 41.58
C ILE A 703 -4.01 15.88 42.75
N VAL A 704 -2.82 15.30 42.65
CA VAL A 704 -1.78 15.37 43.66
C VAL A 704 -0.61 16.16 43.07
N GLN A 705 -0.28 17.29 43.68
CA GLN A 705 0.81 18.18 43.26
C GLN A 705 1.96 18.07 44.26
N HIS A 706 3.18 17.88 43.77
CA HIS A 706 4.38 17.75 44.60
C HIS A 706 5.29 18.97 44.43
N GLN A 707 5.69 19.60 45.53
CA GLN A 707 6.66 20.70 45.55
C GLN A 707 7.64 20.49 46.71
N GLY A 708 8.87 20.07 46.40
CA GLY A 708 9.83 19.61 47.39
C GLY A 708 9.28 18.43 48.19
N ILE A 709 9.17 18.60 49.51
CA ILE A 709 8.57 17.61 50.42
C ILE A 709 7.06 17.82 50.64
N ALA A 710 6.50 18.91 50.12
CA ALA A 710 5.09 19.24 50.30
C ALA A 710 4.24 18.61 49.20
N THR A 711 3.07 18.10 49.60
CA THR A 711 2.08 17.53 48.68
C THR A 711 0.74 18.24 48.88
N THR A 712 0.11 18.67 47.79
CA THR A 712 -1.24 19.25 47.78
C THR A 712 -2.19 18.33 47.02
N THR A 713 -3.28 17.91 47.66
CA THR A 713 -4.31 17.09 47.02
C THR A 713 -5.56 17.92 46.77
N ILE A 714 -6.00 17.94 45.51
CA ILE A 714 -7.21 18.63 45.05
C ILE A 714 -8.11 17.59 44.42
N GLN A 715 -9.42 17.70 44.63
CA GLN A 715 -10.39 16.88 43.93
C GLN A 715 -11.30 17.77 43.09
N GLN A 716 -11.46 17.44 41.81
CA GLN A 716 -12.39 18.11 40.92
C GLN A 716 -13.51 17.15 40.51
N SER A 717 -14.75 17.49 40.84
CA SER A 717 -15.91 16.68 40.48
C SER A 717 -16.25 16.76 38.99
N GLY A 718 -16.88 15.70 38.49
CA GLY A 718 -17.31 15.55 37.10
C GLY A 718 -16.42 14.62 36.29
N ALA A 719 -16.95 14.20 35.13
CA ALA A 719 -16.24 13.32 34.20
C ALA A 719 -15.07 14.00 33.47
N THR A 720 -15.10 15.34 33.40
CA THR A 720 -14.09 16.16 32.75
C THR A 720 -13.31 16.97 33.79
N LEU A 721 -11.99 16.77 33.82
CA LEU A 721 -11.04 17.65 34.47
C LEU A 721 -10.63 18.76 33.51
N THR A 722 -10.66 20.01 33.97
CA THR A 722 -10.12 21.17 33.24
C THR A 722 -9.29 22.00 34.20
N MET A 723 -8.00 22.15 33.90
CA MET A 723 -7.05 22.91 34.72
C MET A 723 -5.86 23.40 33.89
N ALA A 724 -5.15 24.43 34.34
CA ALA A 724 -3.79 24.70 33.86
C ALA A 724 -2.79 23.84 34.63
N LEU A 725 -1.77 23.30 33.96
CA LEU A 725 -0.73 22.53 34.66
C LEU A 725 0.01 23.44 35.64
N PRO A 726 0.03 23.10 36.95
CA PRO A 726 0.63 23.93 37.98
C PRO A 726 2.15 24.00 37.84
N ASP A 727 2.72 25.05 38.44
CA ASP A 727 4.14 25.18 38.67
C ASP A 727 4.54 24.30 39.85
N CYS A 728 4.96 23.06 39.58
CA CYS A 728 5.38 22.12 40.62
C CYS A 728 6.36 21.08 40.08
N ASP A 729 6.91 20.23 40.95
CA ASP A 729 7.91 19.22 40.58
C ASP A 729 7.28 17.99 39.91
N LYS A 730 6.02 17.64 40.26
CA LYS A 730 5.27 16.51 39.69
C LYS A 730 3.77 16.68 39.92
N VAL A 731 2.97 16.23 38.96
CA VAL A 731 1.51 16.08 39.10
C VAL A 731 1.10 14.62 38.90
N GLU A 732 0.22 14.12 39.76
CA GLU A 732 -0.41 12.80 39.61
C GLU A 732 -1.92 12.97 39.60
N ILE A 733 -2.57 12.43 38.57
CA ILE A 733 -4.01 12.52 38.37
C ILE A 733 -4.58 11.11 38.43
N THR A 734 -5.66 10.89 39.17
CA THR A 734 -6.36 9.59 39.21
C THR A 734 -7.86 9.80 39.15
N ALA A 735 -8.53 9.14 38.21
CA ALA A 735 -9.98 9.18 38.11
C ALA A 735 -10.61 8.48 39.32
N VAL A 736 -11.66 9.09 39.87
CA VAL A 736 -12.50 8.50 40.90
C VAL A 736 -13.72 7.93 40.21
N ILE A 737 -13.79 6.60 40.10
CA ILE A 737 -14.91 5.90 39.47
C ILE A 737 -15.97 5.53 40.50
N GLY A 738 -17.22 5.50 40.07
CA GLY A 738 -18.32 5.05 40.91
C GLY A 738 -19.54 4.68 40.10
N GLU A 739 -20.53 4.08 40.75
CA GLU A 739 -21.82 3.79 40.14
C GLU A 739 -22.48 5.07 39.63
N PRO A 740 -23.27 5.03 38.54
CA PRO A 740 -24.04 6.16 38.08
C PRO A 740 -24.80 6.78 39.24
N THR A 741 -24.72 8.10 39.35
CA THR A 741 -25.51 8.83 40.34
C THR A 741 -26.91 8.70 39.82
N ALA A 742 -27.70 7.82 40.46
CA ALA A 742 -29.10 7.66 40.13
C ALA A 742 -29.72 9.05 40.00
N ILE A 743 -30.64 9.21 39.04
CA ILE A 743 -31.68 10.24 39.07
C ILE A 743 -32.05 10.46 40.53
N THR A 744 -31.79 11.67 41.04
CA THR A 744 -32.03 12.07 42.42
C THR A 744 -33.44 11.60 42.78
N GLN A 745 -33.56 10.70 43.74
CA GLN A 745 -34.87 10.35 44.28
C GLN A 745 -35.44 11.65 44.86
N PRO A 746 -36.58 12.18 44.40
CA PRO A 746 -37.26 13.20 45.18
C PRO A 746 -37.66 12.55 46.52
N ASP A 747 -37.25 13.15 47.63
CA ASP A 747 -37.48 12.65 49.00
C ASP A 747 -38.96 12.60 49.40
N THR A 748 -39.85 13.04 48.50
CA THR A 748 -41.30 13.04 48.69
C THR A 748 -41.94 12.59 47.39
N LYS A 749 -42.46 11.36 47.37
CA LYS A 749 -43.33 10.86 46.30
C LYS A 749 -44.72 10.63 46.84
N THR A 750 -45.71 10.86 46.02
CA THR A 750 -47.12 10.58 46.32
C THR A 750 -47.55 9.17 45.92
N TRP A 751 -46.63 8.37 45.34
CA TRP A 751 -46.88 7.04 44.78
C TRP A 751 -45.87 6.02 45.32
N HIS A 752 -46.33 4.79 45.57
CA HIS A 752 -45.49 3.68 46.04
C HIS A 752 -45.25 2.67 44.94
N TRP A 753 -44.21 1.85 45.13
CA TRP A 753 -43.93 0.76 44.21
C TRP A 753 -43.31 -0.44 44.93
N SER A 754 -43.53 -1.62 44.37
CA SER A 754 -42.92 -2.85 44.87
C SER A 754 -42.66 -3.83 43.74
N PHE A 755 -41.74 -4.76 43.98
CA PHE A 755 -41.54 -5.92 43.11
C PHE A 755 -42.10 -7.17 43.77
N ALA A 756 -42.76 -8.00 42.97
CA ALA A 756 -43.13 -9.36 43.33
C ALA A 756 -43.04 -10.26 42.11
N ALA A 757 -42.24 -11.33 42.19
CA ALA A 757 -42.14 -12.40 41.19
C ALA A 757 -41.96 -11.89 39.73
N GLY A 758 -41.05 -10.93 39.50
CA GLY A 758 -40.78 -10.38 38.16
C GLY A 758 -41.81 -9.34 37.67
N THR A 759 -42.68 -8.87 38.55
CA THR A 759 -43.67 -7.83 38.26
C THR A 759 -43.42 -6.60 39.12
N LEU A 760 -43.29 -5.44 38.49
CA LEU A 760 -43.27 -4.13 39.14
C LEU A 760 -44.72 -3.67 39.35
N GLN A 761 -45.08 -3.43 40.60
CA GLN A 761 -46.37 -2.87 41.01
C GLN A 761 -46.21 -1.41 41.41
N VAL A 762 -47.16 -0.56 41.01
CA VAL A 762 -47.16 0.87 41.32
C VAL A 762 -48.55 1.31 41.74
N ASP A 763 -48.68 1.95 42.90
CA ASP A 763 -49.95 2.44 43.45
C ASP A 763 -49.90 3.91 43.88
N GLN A 764 -51.05 4.43 44.34
CA GLN A 764 -51.25 5.83 44.74
C GLN A 764 -50.91 6.84 43.63
N VAL A 765 -50.96 6.41 42.38
CA VAL A 765 -50.82 7.30 41.22
C VAL A 765 -52.17 7.93 40.89
N GLU A 766 -52.21 9.26 40.88
CA GLU A 766 -53.41 10.04 40.53
C GLU A 766 -53.94 9.66 39.14
N LYS A 767 -55.27 9.56 39.02
CA LYS A 767 -55.95 9.23 37.76
C LYS A 767 -55.64 10.29 36.70
N GLY A 768 -55.18 9.84 35.53
CA GLY A 768 -54.78 10.70 34.41
C GLY A 768 -53.27 10.92 34.30
N THR A 769 -52.47 10.49 35.29
CA THR A 769 -51.01 10.64 35.27
C THR A 769 -50.35 9.61 34.34
N LYS A 770 -49.42 10.05 33.49
CA LYS A 770 -48.65 9.15 32.61
C LYS A 770 -47.62 8.36 33.41
N VAL A 771 -47.55 7.05 33.17
CA VAL A 771 -46.58 6.15 33.79
C VAL A 771 -45.78 5.44 32.70
N CYS A 772 -44.45 5.52 32.75
CA CYS A 772 -43.55 4.84 31.82
C CYS A 772 -42.50 4.03 32.59
N VAL A 773 -42.17 2.85 32.09
CA VAL A 773 -41.06 2.03 32.60
C VAL A 773 -40.01 1.90 31.51
N TYR A 774 -38.75 2.16 31.84
CA TYR A 774 -37.62 2.08 30.92
C TYR A 774 -36.57 1.09 31.41
N ASP A 775 -35.80 0.51 30.48
CA ASP A 775 -34.55 -0.15 30.84
C ASP A 775 -33.46 0.87 31.22
N LEU A 776 -32.31 0.38 31.69
CA LEU A 776 -31.19 1.24 32.08
C LEU A 776 -30.51 1.96 30.90
N LEU A 777 -30.83 1.58 29.66
CA LEU A 777 -30.34 2.22 28.43
C LEU A 777 -31.34 3.27 27.90
N GLY A 778 -32.42 3.53 28.63
CA GLY A 778 -33.44 4.54 28.28
C GLY A 778 -34.48 4.08 27.26
N ARG A 779 -34.58 2.78 26.95
CA ARG A 779 -35.60 2.23 26.06
C ARG A 779 -36.90 1.99 26.82
N ILE A 780 -38.04 2.32 26.22
CA ILE A 780 -39.36 2.15 26.85
C ILE A 780 -39.72 0.66 26.87
N LEU A 781 -39.94 0.12 28.07
CA LEU A 781 -40.48 -1.22 28.29
C LEU A 781 -42.01 -1.18 28.35
N HIS A 782 -42.57 -0.21 29.07
CA HIS A 782 -44.02 -0.06 29.25
C HIS A 782 -44.43 1.42 29.29
N ARG A 783 -45.65 1.71 28.85
CA ARG A 783 -46.27 3.04 28.95
C ARG A 783 -47.77 2.92 29.15
N THR A 784 -48.32 3.65 30.12
CA THR A 784 -49.76 3.71 30.37
C THR A 784 -50.17 5.05 30.98
N THR A 785 -51.46 5.25 31.19
CA THR A 785 -52.02 6.36 31.97
C THR A 785 -52.77 5.77 33.16
N ALA A 786 -52.46 6.25 34.36
CA ALA A 786 -53.04 5.73 35.60
C ALA A 786 -54.55 5.96 35.65
N THR A 787 -55.29 4.96 36.10
CA THR A 787 -56.75 5.03 36.28
C THR A 787 -57.15 5.36 37.73
N GLY A 788 -56.16 5.50 38.62
CA GLY A 788 -56.34 5.55 40.08
C GLY A 788 -56.30 4.17 40.77
N ALA A 789 -56.20 3.08 40.00
CA ALA A 789 -56.02 1.72 40.51
C ALA A 789 -54.55 1.27 40.46
N LEU A 790 -54.22 0.17 41.16
CA LEU A 790 -52.90 -0.47 41.14
C LEU A 790 -52.47 -0.82 39.71
N LEU A 791 -51.27 -0.40 39.32
CA LEU A 791 -50.63 -0.74 38.05
C LEU A 791 -49.66 -1.90 38.25
N SER A 792 -49.55 -2.77 37.25
CA SER A 792 -48.64 -3.93 37.27
C SER A 792 -47.94 -4.08 35.91
N PHE A 793 -46.62 -4.15 35.93
CA PHE A 793 -45.77 -4.24 34.74
C PHE A 793 -44.87 -5.46 34.84
N ALA A 794 -44.92 -6.37 33.86
CA ALA A 794 -43.97 -7.48 33.78
C ALA A 794 -42.61 -6.93 33.31
N VAL A 795 -41.56 -7.12 34.12
CA VAL A 795 -40.21 -6.62 33.81
C VAL A 795 -39.20 -7.73 34.03
N SER A 796 -38.46 -8.07 32.97
CA SER A 796 -37.43 -9.13 32.99
C SER A 796 -36.15 -8.71 33.71
N ALA A 797 -35.90 -7.41 33.86
CA ALA A 797 -34.75 -6.86 34.55
C ALA A 797 -35.05 -6.64 36.05
N LYS A 798 -34.08 -6.99 36.92
CA LYS A 798 -34.17 -6.74 38.38
C LYS A 798 -34.14 -5.25 38.75
N THR A 799 -33.82 -4.39 37.78
CA THR A 799 -33.67 -2.95 37.93
C THR A 799 -34.20 -2.25 36.68
N CYS A 800 -35.03 -1.22 36.84
CA CYS A 800 -35.54 -0.40 35.74
C CYS A 800 -35.75 1.06 36.19
N ILE A 801 -36.09 1.95 35.26
CA ILE A 801 -36.46 3.33 35.57
C ILE A 801 -37.99 3.47 35.46
N LEU A 802 -38.64 3.84 36.55
CA LEU A 802 -40.07 4.15 36.61
C LEU A 802 -40.25 5.67 36.59
N LYS A 803 -40.98 6.17 35.58
CA LYS A 803 -41.39 7.57 35.46
C LYS A 803 -42.89 7.70 35.68
N VAL A 804 -43.32 8.53 36.63
CA VAL A 804 -44.71 8.82 36.97
C VAL A 804 -44.90 10.34 36.88
N GLY A 805 -45.64 10.79 35.87
CA GLY A 805 -45.73 12.22 35.54
C GLY A 805 -44.35 12.78 35.16
N ASP A 806 -43.93 13.82 35.85
CA ASP A 806 -42.60 14.45 35.68
C ASP A 806 -41.53 13.84 36.59
N GLU A 807 -41.91 12.99 37.54
CA GLU A 807 -40.99 12.34 38.47
C GLU A 807 -40.45 11.03 37.90
N ALA A 808 -39.17 10.74 38.13
CA ALA A 808 -38.55 9.47 37.74
C ALA A 808 -37.75 8.87 38.90
N ALA A 809 -37.68 7.55 38.95
CA ALA A 809 -36.76 6.85 39.83
C ALA A 809 -36.29 5.51 39.29
N LYS A 810 -35.08 5.16 39.69
CA LYS A 810 -34.55 3.80 39.57
C LYS A 810 -35.22 2.92 40.63
N VAL A 811 -35.88 1.86 40.18
CA VAL A 811 -36.59 0.90 41.03
C VAL A 811 -35.92 -0.46 40.89
N THR A 812 -35.64 -1.09 42.03
CA THR A 812 -34.88 -2.35 42.13
C THR A 812 -35.63 -3.31 43.05
N ASP A 813 -35.63 -4.60 42.69
CA ASP A 813 -36.33 -5.68 43.43
C ASP A 813 -35.95 -5.77 44.92
N SER A 814 -34.77 -5.31 45.33
CA SER A 814 -34.31 -5.30 46.73
C SER A 814 -34.85 -4.15 47.58
N THR A 815 -35.59 -3.20 47.00
CA THR A 815 -36.07 -1.99 47.68
C THR A 815 -37.60 -1.99 47.68
N ARG A 816 -38.23 -2.25 48.84
CA ARG A 816 -39.66 -1.99 49.04
C ARG A 816 -39.83 -0.57 49.58
N ARG A 817 -40.64 0.28 48.93
CA ARG A 817 -41.00 1.61 49.45
C ARG A 817 -42.43 1.98 49.12
#